data_AF-A0A2P6FNX2-F1
#
_entry.id   AF-A0A2P6FNX2-F1
#
_cell.length_a   1.000
_cell.length_b   1.000
_cell.length_c   1.000
_cell.angle_alpha   90.00
_cell.angle_beta   90.00
_cell.angle_gamma   90.00
#
_symmetry.space_group_name_H-M   'P 1'
#
loop_
_entity.id
_entity.type
_entity.pdbx_description
1 polymer ?
#
loop_
_entity_poly.entity_id
_entity_poly.type
_entity_poly.pdbx_seq_one_letter_code
_entity_poly.pdbx_strand_id
1 'polypeptide(L)'
;MNVLNTPSMPPSPLELLNEVIASYNDRNFEKALMQGNKIINLHPLYHPIHNILGTINSILGHHEQAVYHLRQAIKLEPNHAHAYNNLGVTLKNLFKYDEAQQMIEKAIKIKPDNAQAYKNLGDIFRKKNLNDLAIQNYKTSIQINPSCFEAVKNLGATLQELTRFDEALSCFESFLTLDPSCADAMYYSALIFFEIGQYSQAFDFIKKGLLIKPDDEQFMQIYAKGLASMGEVIPSITVLKKIIRLNSNNSNIITDLVKLSSYDTKLNPKKLFKNFCKVMNCDQNIPERCEENPCQEIIALMGFGRAGALFFHSLIDGNPNVLTLPGYFFKGWFGENVWELIAPNTRESNWKKILADKICDNFEPQFNANSKRNVIGNPQGHTNWLANGLGFTKMGPNHSNVLVLDQTDFKQQFVELLKSYDSIDQKSCFELIHKAFNIAYRKTPILKQSTIPPIFYHLHNPDYFEQANFFSQYPEAKVLYIMRHPIQMLESWLAEEYAHFQNSSYVNHHSILYHSIVDRIISSLNFSYNPFNDLTHTRGVKIEDIKRKSVENLPIIAAWLGISDHPSLYKSEFLNKQYSRPSASFDQITGFDTRSIDVPPGRIFGERDIIILETLFWPILEIYKYTNITRNQFTKKLKTIRPWLDEPFQFEDYIQAKTSKNNFSLKSSESHASFHKHLINAWETLSNTGTYPHLIKPLVL
;
A
#
# COMPACT_ATOMS: atom_id res chain seq x y z
N MET A 1 55.15 -1.01 -58.29
CA MET A 1 53.70 -0.75 -58.21
C MET A 1 53.33 -0.65 -56.74
N ASN A 2 53.32 0.57 -56.19
CA ASN A 2 52.75 0.84 -54.87
C ASN A 2 51.26 1.06 -55.07
N VAL A 3 50.45 0.09 -54.65
CA VAL A 3 48.99 0.27 -54.57
C VAL A 3 48.74 1.19 -53.38
N LEU A 4 48.30 2.41 -53.67
CA LEU A 4 47.80 3.36 -52.69
C LEU A 4 46.59 2.73 -51.99
N ASN A 5 46.75 2.33 -50.73
CA ASN A 5 45.63 2.09 -49.82
C ASN A 5 44.91 3.43 -49.62
N THR A 6 43.81 3.63 -50.33
CA THR A 6 42.85 4.67 -49.99
C THR A 6 42.26 4.31 -48.62
N PRO A 7 42.26 5.23 -47.64
CA PRO A 7 41.56 4.98 -46.38
C PRO A 7 40.08 4.79 -46.71
N SER A 8 39.51 3.65 -46.31
CA SER A 8 38.07 3.41 -46.38
C SER A 8 37.35 4.61 -45.78
N MET A 9 36.40 5.21 -46.51
CA MET A 9 35.61 6.31 -45.96
C MET A 9 35.03 5.89 -44.60
N PRO A 10 35.08 6.74 -43.56
CA PRO A 10 34.41 6.44 -42.32
C PRO A 10 32.93 6.17 -42.60
N PRO A 11 32.34 5.13 -42.00
CA PRO A 11 30.95 4.75 -42.24
C PRO A 11 30.03 5.94 -41.97
N SER A 12 28.98 6.09 -42.78
CA SER A 12 28.08 7.22 -42.66
C SER A 12 27.38 7.23 -41.29
N PRO A 13 27.03 8.40 -40.74
CA PRO A 13 26.28 8.48 -39.48
C PRO A 13 24.99 7.65 -39.50
N LEU A 14 24.37 7.51 -40.69
CA LEU A 14 23.14 6.74 -40.89
C LEU A 14 23.36 5.23 -40.82
N GLU A 15 24.44 4.71 -41.40
CA GLU A 15 24.80 3.28 -41.31
C GLU A 15 25.09 2.88 -39.86
N LEU A 16 25.88 3.71 -39.16
CA LEU A 16 26.13 3.49 -37.73
C LEU A 16 24.85 3.60 -36.90
N LEU A 17 23.94 4.52 -37.24
CA LEU A 17 22.66 4.68 -36.55
C LEU A 17 21.79 3.41 -36.66
N ASN A 18 21.78 2.75 -37.81
CA ASN A 18 21.02 1.52 -38.01
C ASN A 18 21.52 0.40 -37.07
N GLU A 19 22.83 0.32 -36.81
CA GLU A 19 23.37 -0.62 -35.82
C GLU A 19 22.90 -0.31 -34.40
N VAL A 20 22.81 0.98 -34.04
CA VAL A 20 22.28 1.41 -32.73
C VAL A 20 20.80 1.05 -32.61
N ILE A 21 20.02 1.31 -33.66
CA ILE A 21 18.58 0.99 -33.69
C ILE A 21 18.36 -0.52 -33.61
N ALA A 22 19.17 -1.33 -34.29
CA ALA A 22 19.11 -2.78 -34.18
C ALA A 22 19.35 -3.23 -32.74
N SER A 23 20.45 -2.78 -32.10
CA SER A 23 20.73 -3.09 -30.70
C SER A 23 19.64 -2.58 -29.75
N TYR A 24 19.04 -1.42 -30.04
CA TYR A 24 17.92 -0.87 -29.28
C TYR A 24 16.66 -1.75 -29.39
N ASN A 25 16.32 -2.19 -30.60
CA ASN A 25 15.18 -3.07 -30.85
C ASN A 25 15.37 -4.44 -30.22
N ASP A 26 16.61 -4.93 -30.19
CA ASP A 26 17.01 -6.15 -29.46
C ASP A 26 17.04 -5.97 -27.93
N ARG A 27 16.70 -4.77 -27.43
CA ARG A 27 16.76 -4.37 -26.01
C ARG A 27 18.16 -4.50 -25.39
N ASN A 28 19.21 -4.57 -26.20
CA ASN A 28 20.60 -4.53 -25.74
C ASN A 28 21.04 -3.07 -25.57
N PHE A 29 20.50 -2.42 -24.55
CA PHE A 29 20.67 -0.98 -24.30
C PHE A 29 22.13 -0.59 -24.05
N GLU A 30 22.92 -1.43 -23.37
CA GLU A 30 24.35 -1.17 -23.13
C GLU A 30 25.15 -1.16 -24.45
N LYS A 31 24.89 -2.14 -25.33
CA LYS A 31 25.52 -2.17 -26.66
C LYS A 31 25.09 -0.96 -27.49
N ALA A 32 23.81 -0.60 -27.45
CA ALA A 32 23.28 0.57 -28.16
C ALA A 32 23.91 1.88 -27.64
N LEU A 33 24.11 2.04 -26.33
CA LEU A 33 24.83 3.18 -25.75
C LEU A 33 26.28 3.26 -26.25
N MET A 34 27.01 2.15 -26.21
CA MET A 34 28.39 2.10 -26.68
C MET A 34 28.51 2.48 -28.17
N GLN A 35 27.64 1.91 -29.01
CA GLN A 35 27.60 2.22 -30.45
C GLN A 35 27.21 3.69 -30.68
N GLY A 36 26.23 4.21 -29.93
CA GLY A 36 25.81 5.60 -30.05
C GLY A 36 26.87 6.61 -29.59
N ASN A 37 27.62 6.31 -28.55
CA ASN A 37 28.74 7.16 -28.11
C ASN A 37 29.86 7.22 -29.17
N LYS A 38 30.09 6.13 -29.91
CA LYS A 38 31.00 6.12 -31.06
C LYS A 38 30.54 7.11 -32.14
N ILE A 39 29.23 7.18 -32.41
CA ILE A 39 28.67 8.15 -33.36
C ILE A 39 28.84 9.58 -32.85
N ILE A 40 28.61 9.86 -31.56
CA ILE A 40 28.85 11.19 -31.00
C ILE A 40 30.31 11.62 -31.15
N ASN A 41 31.26 10.72 -30.92
CA ASN A 41 32.69 11.02 -31.03
C ASN A 41 33.10 11.35 -32.48
N LEU A 42 32.48 10.68 -33.46
CA LEU A 42 32.76 10.90 -34.89
C LEU A 42 31.95 12.06 -35.49
N HIS A 43 30.72 12.27 -34.99
CA HIS A 43 29.71 13.15 -35.55
C HIS A 43 28.89 13.85 -34.44
N PRO A 44 29.49 14.78 -33.67
CA PRO A 44 28.87 15.38 -32.48
C PRO A 44 27.66 16.28 -32.76
N LEU A 45 27.41 16.65 -34.02
CA LEU A 45 26.27 17.48 -34.42
C LEU A 45 25.09 16.66 -34.98
N TYR A 46 25.17 15.33 -34.96
CA TYR A 46 24.11 14.47 -35.47
C TYR A 46 22.96 14.35 -34.46
N HIS A 47 21.93 15.18 -34.61
CA HIS A 47 20.84 15.25 -33.63
C HIS A 47 20.08 13.91 -33.35
N PRO A 48 19.87 12.99 -34.32
CA PRO A 48 19.11 11.77 -34.06
C PRO A 48 19.76 10.88 -32.99
N ILE A 49 21.10 10.84 -32.95
CA ILE A 49 21.79 10.01 -31.96
C ILE A 49 21.64 10.56 -30.54
N HIS A 50 21.62 11.88 -30.39
CA HIS A 50 21.35 12.51 -29.10
C HIS A 50 19.94 12.17 -28.60
N ASN A 51 18.93 12.12 -29.46
CA ASN A 51 17.60 11.69 -29.05
C ASN A 51 17.57 10.20 -28.63
N ILE A 52 18.24 9.31 -29.37
CA ILE A 52 18.29 7.87 -29.06
C ILE A 52 19.04 7.61 -27.75
N LEU A 53 20.23 8.20 -27.56
CA LEU A 53 20.99 8.08 -26.31
C LEU A 53 20.22 8.69 -25.13
N GLY A 54 19.53 9.80 -25.35
CA GLY A 54 18.61 10.38 -24.37
C GLY A 54 17.52 9.41 -23.95
N THR A 55 16.89 8.74 -24.93
CA THR A 55 15.85 7.73 -24.70
C THR A 55 16.39 6.53 -23.94
N ILE A 56 17.55 5.98 -24.35
CA ILE A 56 18.15 4.81 -23.69
C ILE A 56 18.54 5.13 -22.26
N ASN A 57 19.22 6.25 -22.02
CA ASN A 57 19.56 6.68 -20.66
C ASN A 57 18.31 6.88 -19.81
N SER A 58 17.21 7.37 -20.40
CA SER A 58 15.94 7.51 -19.67
C SER A 58 15.32 6.16 -19.30
N ILE A 59 15.46 5.14 -20.16
CA ILE A 59 15.00 3.77 -19.89
C ILE A 59 15.85 3.11 -18.80
N LEU A 60 17.16 3.35 -18.83
CA LEU A 60 18.12 2.79 -17.84
C LEU A 60 18.12 3.52 -16.50
N GLY A 61 17.37 4.61 -16.35
CA GLY A 61 17.34 5.39 -15.10
C GLY A 61 18.45 6.44 -14.96
N HIS A 62 19.34 6.56 -15.95
CA HIS A 62 20.38 7.58 -16.03
C HIS A 62 19.80 8.96 -16.43
N HIS A 63 18.94 9.50 -15.57
CA HIS A 63 18.07 10.63 -15.91
C HIS A 63 18.84 11.93 -16.22
N GLU A 64 19.97 12.19 -15.57
CA GLU A 64 20.77 13.39 -15.85
C GLU A 64 21.43 13.33 -17.24
N GLN A 65 22.01 12.19 -17.59
CA GLN A 65 22.57 11.93 -18.92
C GLN A 65 21.46 12.01 -19.98
N ALA A 66 20.29 11.45 -19.69
CA ALA A 66 19.13 11.56 -20.56
C ALA A 66 18.73 13.02 -20.83
N VAL A 67 18.60 13.84 -19.78
CA VAL A 67 18.30 15.27 -19.90
C VAL A 67 19.37 15.99 -20.72
N TYR A 68 20.66 15.70 -20.49
CA TYR A 68 21.75 16.28 -21.26
C TYR A 68 21.60 15.99 -22.75
N HIS A 69 21.51 14.71 -23.14
CA HIS A 69 21.42 14.33 -24.55
C HIS A 69 20.16 14.85 -25.22
N LEU A 70 19.01 14.83 -24.53
CA LEU A 70 17.75 15.35 -25.08
C LEU A 70 17.78 16.86 -25.29
N ARG A 71 18.42 17.62 -24.39
CA ARG A 71 18.64 19.05 -24.59
C ARG A 71 19.59 19.34 -25.76
N GLN A 72 20.60 18.51 -25.98
CA GLN A 72 21.44 18.63 -27.18
C GLN A 72 20.65 18.34 -28.46
N ALA A 73 19.81 17.30 -28.47
CA ALA A 73 18.95 16.99 -29.62
C ALA A 73 18.03 18.18 -29.97
N ILE A 74 17.41 18.81 -28.97
CA ILE A 74 16.56 20.00 -29.14
C ILE A 74 17.36 21.22 -29.59
N LYS A 75 18.59 21.40 -29.09
CA LYS A 75 19.47 22.51 -29.48
C LYS A 75 19.87 22.40 -30.96
N LEU A 76 20.16 21.18 -31.41
CA LEU A 76 20.56 20.90 -32.79
C LEU A 76 19.35 20.92 -33.74
N GLU A 77 18.18 20.48 -33.29
CA GLU A 77 16.93 20.47 -34.06
C GLU A 77 15.76 21.01 -33.21
N PRO A 78 15.50 22.34 -33.25
CA PRO A 78 14.48 22.98 -32.41
C PRO A 78 13.04 22.56 -32.70
N ASN A 79 12.77 21.88 -33.83
CA ASN A 79 11.46 21.35 -34.20
C ASN A 79 11.38 19.82 -34.02
N HIS A 80 12.25 19.22 -33.20
CA HIS A 80 12.22 17.78 -32.96
C HIS A 80 11.18 17.36 -31.91
N ALA A 81 9.93 17.12 -32.34
CA ALA A 81 8.81 16.77 -31.45
C ALA A 81 9.11 15.58 -30.51
N HIS A 82 9.75 14.51 -31.01
CA HIS A 82 10.11 13.35 -30.20
C HIS A 82 11.10 13.68 -29.08
N ALA A 83 12.11 14.53 -29.34
CA ALA A 83 13.08 14.92 -28.32
C ALA A 83 12.43 15.74 -27.19
N TYR A 84 11.50 16.65 -27.52
CA TYR A 84 10.68 17.35 -26.52
C TYR A 84 9.81 16.41 -25.70
N ASN A 85 9.12 15.46 -26.35
CA ASN A 85 8.30 14.47 -25.65
C ASN A 85 9.14 13.62 -24.69
N ASN A 86 10.30 13.13 -25.16
CA ASN A 86 11.20 12.32 -24.37
C ASN A 86 11.79 13.11 -23.20
N LEU A 87 12.18 14.38 -23.42
CA LEU A 87 12.65 15.25 -22.33
C LEU A 87 11.56 15.46 -21.29
N GLY A 88 10.31 15.65 -21.72
CA GLY A 88 9.16 15.73 -20.83
C GLY A 88 8.99 14.47 -19.98
N VAL A 89 9.12 13.28 -20.58
CA VAL A 89 9.06 12.01 -19.83
C VAL A 89 10.20 11.88 -18.83
N THR A 90 11.43 12.21 -19.21
CA THR A 90 12.59 12.17 -18.28
C THR A 90 12.42 13.16 -17.13
N LEU A 91 11.94 14.37 -17.40
CA LEU A 91 11.65 15.38 -16.37
C LEU A 91 10.51 14.95 -15.45
N LYS A 92 9.47 14.28 -15.98
CA LYS A 92 8.40 13.66 -15.18
C LYS A 92 8.97 12.62 -14.21
N ASN A 93 9.89 11.78 -14.67
CA ASN A 93 10.56 10.77 -13.84
C ASN A 93 11.48 11.41 -12.78
N LEU A 94 11.98 12.62 -13.03
CA LEU A 94 12.67 13.48 -12.06
C LEU A 94 11.72 14.33 -11.19
N PHE A 95 10.41 14.07 -11.22
CA PHE A 95 9.38 14.80 -10.46
C PHE A 95 9.26 16.30 -10.80
N LYS A 96 9.88 16.76 -11.90
CA LYS A 96 9.82 18.15 -12.40
C LYS A 96 8.60 18.35 -13.29
N TYR A 97 7.41 18.21 -12.71
CA TYR A 97 6.15 18.11 -13.47
C TYR A 97 5.82 19.35 -14.30
N ASP A 98 6.12 20.55 -13.83
CA ASP A 98 5.83 21.79 -14.58
C ASP A 98 6.76 21.97 -15.78
N GLU A 99 8.06 21.70 -15.61
CA GLU A 99 9.01 21.68 -16.73
C GLU A 99 8.65 20.57 -17.73
N ALA A 100 8.29 19.39 -17.22
CA ALA A 100 7.86 18.27 -18.05
C ALA A 100 6.63 18.64 -18.90
N GLN A 101 5.62 19.26 -18.29
CA GLN A 101 4.40 19.70 -18.96
C GLN A 101 4.75 20.63 -20.14
N GLN A 102 5.56 21.65 -19.90
CA GLN A 102 5.98 22.60 -20.95
C GLN A 102 6.69 21.91 -22.12
N MET A 103 7.53 20.91 -21.85
CA MET A 103 8.23 20.19 -22.92
C MET A 103 7.25 19.35 -23.76
N ILE A 104 6.29 18.68 -23.13
CA ILE A 104 5.31 17.87 -23.87
C ILE A 104 4.33 18.76 -24.66
N GLU A 105 3.89 19.88 -24.11
CA GLU A 105 3.07 20.86 -24.83
C GLU A 105 3.79 21.41 -26.07
N LYS A 106 5.11 21.63 -25.99
CA LYS A 106 5.92 21.97 -27.18
C LYS A 106 5.94 20.84 -28.20
N ALA A 107 6.09 19.58 -27.76
CA ALA A 107 6.03 18.43 -28.66
C ALA A 107 4.68 18.35 -29.41
N ILE A 108 3.57 18.58 -28.71
CA ILE A 108 2.22 18.61 -29.28
C ILE A 108 2.06 19.78 -30.26
N LYS A 109 2.58 20.97 -29.92
CA LYS A 109 2.53 22.13 -30.83
C LYS A 109 3.27 21.88 -32.14
N ILE A 110 4.41 21.19 -32.08
CA ILE A 110 5.19 20.81 -33.27
C ILE A 110 4.48 19.70 -34.05
N LYS A 111 3.95 18.69 -33.37
CA LYS A 111 3.29 17.53 -33.96
C LYS A 111 1.92 17.26 -33.29
N PRO A 112 0.83 17.89 -33.77
CA PRO A 112 -0.49 17.80 -33.16
C PRO A 112 -1.17 16.43 -33.24
N ASP A 113 -0.68 15.53 -34.10
CA ASP A 113 -1.15 14.15 -34.28
C ASP A 113 -0.29 13.12 -33.52
N ASN A 114 0.50 13.57 -32.53
CA ASN A 114 1.33 12.70 -31.72
C ASN A 114 0.54 12.12 -30.52
N ALA A 115 -0.12 10.98 -30.73
CA ALA A 115 -0.87 10.28 -29.67
C ALA A 115 -0.04 10.08 -28.37
N GLN A 116 1.23 9.67 -28.51
CA GLN A 116 2.11 9.42 -27.37
C GLN A 116 2.34 10.68 -26.51
N ALA A 117 2.41 11.85 -27.13
CA ALA A 117 2.58 13.12 -26.42
C ALA A 117 1.34 13.47 -25.60
N TYR A 118 0.12 13.30 -26.15
CA TYR A 118 -1.11 13.48 -25.36
C TYR A 118 -1.20 12.49 -24.22
N LYS A 119 -0.89 11.20 -24.45
CA LYS A 119 -0.86 10.20 -23.38
C LYS A 119 0.12 10.61 -22.26
N ASN A 120 1.33 11.03 -22.61
CA ASN A 120 2.32 11.45 -21.62
C ASN A 120 1.92 12.75 -20.90
N LEU A 121 1.24 13.68 -21.57
CA LEU A 121 0.66 14.88 -20.94
C LEU A 121 -0.43 14.49 -19.94
N GLY A 122 -1.27 13.51 -20.29
CA GLY A 122 -2.24 12.90 -19.38
C GLY A 122 -1.58 12.33 -18.12
N ASP A 123 -0.46 11.60 -18.27
CA ASP A 123 0.31 11.08 -17.14
C ASP A 123 0.80 12.19 -16.19
N ILE A 124 1.23 13.33 -16.75
CA ILE A 124 1.67 14.48 -15.95
C ILE A 124 0.50 15.09 -15.19
N PHE A 125 -0.65 15.28 -15.86
CA PHE A 125 -1.84 15.83 -15.19
C PHE A 125 -2.36 14.90 -14.09
N ARG A 126 -2.36 13.59 -14.31
CA ARG A 126 -2.70 12.61 -13.27
C ARG A 126 -1.74 12.70 -12.07
N LYS A 127 -0.43 12.83 -12.30
CA LYS A 127 0.56 13.04 -11.21
C LYS A 127 0.38 14.36 -10.46
N LYS A 128 -0.20 15.38 -11.12
CA LYS A 128 -0.60 16.66 -10.50
C LYS A 128 -1.99 16.62 -9.86
N ASN A 129 -2.66 15.45 -9.83
CA ASN A 129 -4.04 15.26 -9.39
C ASN A 129 -5.08 16.09 -10.18
N LEU A 130 -4.77 16.44 -11.44
CA LEU A 130 -5.66 17.16 -12.36
C LEU A 130 -6.36 16.13 -13.27
N ASN A 131 -7.22 15.30 -12.67
CA ASN A 131 -7.71 14.08 -13.31
C ASN A 131 -8.60 14.33 -14.54
N ASP A 132 -9.39 15.40 -14.58
CA ASP A 132 -10.21 15.72 -15.75
C ASP A 132 -9.36 16.06 -16.98
N LEU A 133 -8.28 16.82 -16.78
CA LEU A 133 -7.32 17.11 -17.83
C LEU A 133 -6.58 15.85 -18.27
N ALA A 134 -6.25 14.95 -17.34
CA ALA A 134 -5.66 13.67 -17.66
C ALA A 134 -6.59 12.83 -18.56
N ILE A 135 -7.86 12.71 -18.19
CA ILE A 135 -8.90 11.99 -18.94
C ILE A 135 -9.05 12.56 -20.35
N GLN A 136 -9.14 13.89 -20.49
CA GLN A 136 -9.26 14.54 -21.79
C GLN A 136 -8.07 14.18 -22.70
N ASN A 137 -6.85 14.28 -22.17
CA ASN A 137 -5.64 13.97 -22.95
C ASN A 137 -5.53 12.49 -23.32
N TYR A 138 -5.92 11.57 -22.44
CA TYR A 138 -5.98 10.16 -22.79
C TYR A 138 -7.02 9.88 -23.88
N LYS A 139 -8.22 10.49 -23.80
CA LYS A 139 -9.24 10.39 -24.85
C LYS A 139 -8.72 10.92 -26.19
N THR A 140 -8.01 12.06 -26.21
CA THR A 140 -7.39 12.59 -27.43
C THR A 140 -6.32 11.64 -27.99
N SER A 141 -5.48 11.04 -27.12
CA SER A 141 -4.52 10.02 -27.56
C SER A 141 -5.20 8.82 -28.23
N ILE A 142 -6.31 8.33 -27.67
CA ILE A 142 -7.08 7.20 -28.21
C ILE A 142 -7.77 7.59 -29.53
N GLN A 143 -8.27 8.82 -29.65
CA GLN A 143 -8.85 9.33 -30.90
C GLN A 143 -7.82 9.38 -32.03
N ILE A 144 -6.58 9.82 -31.73
CA ILE A 144 -5.49 9.89 -32.71
C ILE A 144 -4.99 8.49 -33.07
N ASN A 145 -4.84 7.61 -32.08
CA ASN A 145 -4.43 6.22 -32.30
C ASN A 145 -5.30 5.25 -31.46
N PRO A 146 -6.37 4.69 -32.05
CA PRO A 146 -7.27 3.76 -31.37
C PRO A 146 -6.60 2.46 -30.89
N SER A 147 -5.46 2.08 -31.49
CA SER A 147 -4.71 0.87 -31.10
C SER A 147 -3.79 1.08 -29.87
N CYS A 148 -3.71 2.31 -29.34
CA CYS A 148 -2.86 2.62 -28.19
C CYS A 148 -3.46 2.12 -26.87
N PHE A 149 -3.27 0.83 -26.57
CA PHE A 149 -3.76 0.23 -25.32
C PHE A 149 -3.23 0.95 -24.07
N GLU A 150 -2.00 1.45 -24.08
CA GLU A 150 -1.44 2.19 -22.94
C GLU A 150 -2.28 3.42 -22.56
N ALA A 151 -2.83 4.13 -23.55
CA ALA A 151 -3.73 5.26 -23.31
C ALA A 151 -5.10 4.80 -22.77
N VAL A 152 -5.64 3.69 -23.27
CA VAL A 152 -6.88 3.07 -22.77
C VAL A 152 -6.70 2.61 -21.32
N LYS A 153 -5.60 1.93 -21.02
CA LYS A 153 -5.22 1.48 -19.69
C LYS A 153 -5.11 2.65 -18.72
N ASN A 154 -4.41 3.72 -19.11
CA ASN A 154 -4.24 4.87 -18.23
C ASN A 154 -5.54 5.66 -18.04
N LEU A 155 -6.39 5.74 -19.08
CA LEU A 155 -7.74 6.28 -18.97
C LEU A 155 -8.60 5.45 -18.00
N GLY A 156 -8.64 4.13 -18.20
CA GLY A 156 -9.37 3.19 -17.36
C GLY A 156 -8.92 3.26 -15.90
N ALA A 157 -7.62 3.24 -15.64
CA ALA A 157 -7.06 3.38 -14.29
C ALA A 157 -7.42 4.73 -13.64
N THR A 158 -7.38 5.83 -14.40
CA THR A 158 -7.77 7.16 -13.88
C THR A 158 -9.27 7.21 -13.55
N LEU A 159 -10.11 6.62 -14.41
CA LEU A 159 -11.55 6.52 -14.18
C LEU A 159 -11.87 5.61 -12.98
N GLN A 160 -11.15 4.51 -12.84
CA GLN A 160 -11.22 3.60 -11.68
C GLN A 160 -10.86 4.33 -10.37
N GLU A 161 -9.76 5.09 -10.35
CA GLU A 161 -9.38 5.93 -9.21
C GLU A 161 -10.44 6.98 -8.85
N LEU A 162 -11.18 7.46 -9.84
CA LEU A 162 -12.33 8.35 -9.66
C LEU A 162 -13.65 7.61 -9.41
N THR A 163 -13.63 6.28 -9.23
CA THR A 163 -14.82 5.41 -9.05
C THR A 163 -15.84 5.47 -10.20
N ARG A 164 -15.41 5.88 -11.40
CA ARG A 164 -16.18 5.93 -12.66
C ARG A 164 -16.08 4.60 -13.42
N PHE A 165 -16.45 3.52 -12.75
CA PHE A 165 -16.23 2.14 -13.23
C PHE A 165 -16.93 1.83 -14.56
N ASP A 166 -18.16 2.29 -14.77
CA ASP A 166 -18.89 2.07 -16.04
C ASP A 166 -18.15 2.68 -17.23
N GLU A 167 -17.62 3.89 -17.08
CA GLU A 167 -16.82 4.53 -18.13
C GLU A 167 -15.50 3.80 -18.35
N ALA A 168 -14.85 3.32 -17.27
CA ALA A 168 -13.64 2.53 -17.38
C ALA A 168 -13.89 1.20 -18.12
N LEU A 169 -14.94 0.46 -17.75
CA LEU A 169 -15.37 -0.77 -18.41
C LEU A 169 -15.74 -0.53 -19.87
N SER A 170 -16.50 0.54 -20.16
CA SER A 170 -16.84 0.91 -21.54
C SER A 170 -15.59 1.22 -22.39
N CYS A 171 -14.54 1.80 -21.81
CA CYS A 171 -13.26 2.00 -22.50
C CYS A 171 -12.60 0.66 -22.86
N PHE A 172 -12.54 -0.28 -21.91
CA PHE A 172 -11.97 -1.60 -22.16
C PHE A 172 -12.82 -2.43 -23.13
N GLU A 173 -14.14 -2.39 -23.02
CA GLU A 173 -15.06 -3.02 -23.96
C GLU A 173 -14.87 -2.48 -25.38
N SER A 174 -14.82 -1.15 -25.53
CA SER A 174 -14.56 -0.51 -26.82
C SER A 174 -13.23 -0.98 -27.41
N PHE A 175 -12.18 -1.09 -26.60
CA PHE A 175 -10.89 -1.61 -27.06
C PHE A 175 -10.96 -3.10 -27.45
N LEU A 176 -11.68 -3.92 -26.69
CA LEU A 176 -11.89 -5.35 -26.99
C LEU A 176 -12.74 -5.57 -28.25
N THR A 177 -13.52 -4.58 -28.71
CA THR A 177 -14.14 -4.65 -30.05
C THR A 177 -13.13 -4.50 -31.18
N LEU A 178 -12.05 -3.72 -30.96
CA LEU A 178 -10.95 -3.53 -31.91
C LEU A 178 -9.94 -4.67 -31.86
N ASP A 179 -9.58 -5.13 -30.65
CA ASP A 179 -8.71 -6.27 -30.43
C ASP A 179 -9.33 -7.24 -29.40
N PRO A 180 -10.14 -8.22 -29.86
CA PRO A 180 -10.76 -9.22 -29.01
C PRO A 180 -9.75 -10.17 -28.32
N SER A 181 -8.48 -10.15 -28.74
CA SER A 181 -7.42 -10.99 -28.18
C SER A 181 -6.57 -10.28 -27.12
N CYS A 182 -6.90 -9.02 -26.81
CA CYS A 182 -6.16 -8.25 -25.81
C CYS A 182 -6.42 -8.77 -24.39
N ALA A 183 -5.57 -9.71 -23.96
CA ALA A 183 -5.61 -10.28 -22.61
C ALA A 183 -5.48 -9.19 -21.53
N ASP A 184 -4.66 -8.16 -21.74
CA ASP A 184 -4.47 -7.11 -20.74
C ASP A 184 -5.76 -6.29 -20.54
N ALA A 185 -6.52 -6.01 -21.60
CA ALA A 185 -7.83 -5.35 -21.48
C ALA A 185 -8.81 -6.23 -20.68
N MET A 186 -8.83 -7.55 -20.91
CA MET A 186 -9.65 -8.47 -20.14
C MET A 186 -9.24 -8.51 -18.66
N TYR A 187 -7.94 -8.45 -18.39
CA TYR A 187 -7.39 -8.40 -17.04
C TYR A 187 -7.88 -7.17 -16.27
N TYR A 188 -7.79 -5.97 -16.87
CA TYR A 188 -8.27 -4.74 -16.23
C TYR A 188 -9.79 -4.72 -16.07
N SER A 189 -10.56 -5.25 -17.02
CA SER A 189 -12.01 -5.44 -16.85
C SER A 189 -12.31 -6.36 -15.66
N ALA A 190 -11.61 -7.49 -15.55
CA ALA A 190 -11.78 -8.42 -14.42
C ALA A 190 -11.44 -7.78 -13.07
N LEU A 191 -10.38 -6.97 -13.01
CA LEU A 191 -10.02 -6.22 -11.79
C LEU A 191 -11.14 -5.26 -11.37
N ILE A 192 -11.71 -4.52 -12.31
CA ILE A 192 -12.81 -3.59 -12.01
C ILE A 192 -14.05 -4.34 -11.54
N PHE A 193 -14.45 -5.41 -12.24
CA PHE A 193 -15.59 -6.24 -11.81
C PHE A 193 -15.37 -6.86 -10.42
N PHE A 194 -14.13 -7.25 -10.11
CA PHE A 194 -13.75 -7.72 -8.78
C PHE A 194 -13.89 -6.62 -7.72
N GLU A 195 -13.41 -5.40 -8.00
CA GLU A 195 -13.47 -4.26 -7.06
C GLU A 195 -14.90 -3.82 -6.74
N ILE A 196 -15.82 -3.89 -7.71
CA ILE A 196 -17.24 -3.58 -7.50
C ILE A 196 -18.05 -4.76 -6.93
N GLY A 197 -17.39 -5.90 -6.67
CA GLY A 197 -18.00 -7.10 -6.07
C GLY A 197 -18.86 -7.93 -7.03
N GLN A 198 -18.66 -7.80 -8.35
CA GLN A 198 -19.32 -8.57 -9.42
C GLN A 198 -18.38 -9.69 -9.91
N TYR A 199 -18.17 -10.70 -9.07
CA TYR A 199 -17.21 -11.77 -9.29
C TYR A 199 -17.57 -12.67 -10.49
N SER A 200 -18.86 -12.91 -10.79
CA SER A 200 -19.22 -13.73 -11.96
C SER A 200 -18.74 -13.11 -13.28
N GLN A 201 -18.95 -11.80 -13.45
CA GLN A 201 -18.45 -11.07 -14.63
C GLN A 201 -16.92 -11.01 -14.63
N ALA A 202 -16.28 -10.82 -13.48
CA ALA A 202 -14.83 -10.92 -13.37
C ALA A 202 -14.33 -12.30 -13.86
N PHE A 203 -14.99 -13.38 -13.44
CA PHE A 203 -14.65 -14.75 -13.87
C PHE A 203 -14.84 -14.98 -15.36
N ASP A 204 -15.82 -14.36 -16.01
CA ASP A 204 -15.99 -14.48 -17.46
C ASP A 204 -14.81 -13.85 -18.21
N PHE A 205 -14.34 -12.67 -17.79
CA PHE A 205 -13.14 -12.05 -18.36
C PHE A 205 -11.88 -12.85 -18.04
N ILE A 206 -11.75 -13.38 -16.82
CA ILE A 206 -10.62 -14.24 -16.42
C ILE A 206 -10.57 -15.51 -17.26
N LYS A 207 -11.71 -16.18 -17.48
CA LYS A 207 -11.77 -17.38 -18.33
C LYS A 207 -11.35 -17.05 -19.76
N LYS A 208 -11.83 -15.95 -20.34
CA LYS A 208 -11.42 -15.50 -21.68
C LYS A 208 -9.91 -15.22 -21.73
N GLY A 209 -9.37 -14.54 -20.71
CA GLY A 209 -7.93 -14.29 -20.59
C GLY A 209 -7.10 -15.57 -20.52
N LEU A 210 -7.52 -16.53 -19.69
CA LEU A 210 -6.85 -17.84 -19.55
C LEU A 210 -6.97 -18.74 -20.80
N LEU A 211 -7.96 -18.50 -21.67
CA LEU A 211 -8.01 -19.16 -22.99
C LEU A 211 -6.91 -18.62 -23.92
N ILE A 212 -6.56 -17.33 -23.81
CA ILE A 212 -5.53 -16.69 -24.65
C ILE A 212 -4.14 -16.94 -24.08
N LYS A 213 -3.98 -16.79 -22.76
CA LYS A 213 -2.73 -17.05 -22.02
C LYS A 213 -2.97 -18.15 -20.99
N PRO A 214 -2.92 -19.44 -21.38
CA PRO A 214 -3.02 -20.55 -20.43
C PRO A 214 -1.92 -20.45 -19.38
N ASP A 215 -2.28 -20.75 -18.13
CA ASP A 215 -1.36 -20.67 -16.97
C ASP A 215 -0.76 -19.28 -16.70
N ASP A 216 -1.38 -18.21 -17.21
CA ASP A 216 -1.03 -16.84 -16.83
C ASP A 216 -1.27 -16.63 -15.32
N GLU A 217 -0.18 -16.30 -14.64
CA GLU A 217 -0.17 -16.17 -13.19
C GLU A 217 -1.13 -15.06 -12.72
N GLN A 218 -1.16 -13.91 -13.39
CA GLN A 218 -1.96 -12.77 -12.96
C GLN A 218 -3.47 -13.08 -13.02
N PHE A 219 -3.92 -13.77 -14.07
CA PHE A 219 -5.30 -14.24 -14.16
C PHE A 219 -5.64 -15.27 -13.09
N MET A 220 -4.77 -16.25 -12.85
CA MET A 220 -4.99 -17.25 -11.80
C MET A 220 -5.03 -16.63 -10.40
N GLN A 221 -4.22 -15.59 -10.16
CA GLN A 221 -4.22 -14.85 -8.90
C GLN A 221 -5.54 -14.15 -8.64
N ILE A 222 -6.06 -13.39 -9.62
CA ILE A 222 -7.38 -12.73 -9.46
C ILE A 222 -8.46 -13.79 -9.32
N TYR A 223 -8.39 -14.91 -10.06
CA TYR A 223 -9.34 -16.00 -9.91
C TYR A 223 -9.38 -16.56 -8.49
N ALA A 224 -8.20 -16.85 -7.92
CA ALA A 224 -8.08 -17.32 -6.53
C ALA A 224 -8.61 -16.29 -5.53
N LYS A 225 -8.31 -15.01 -5.73
CA LYS A 225 -8.83 -13.91 -4.90
C LYS A 225 -10.36 -13.83 -5.00
N GLY A 226 -10.94 -13.91 -6.20
CA GLY A 226 -12.40 -13.98 -6.43
C GLY A 226 -13.07 -15.12 -5.69
N LEU A 227 -12.50 -16.32 -5.78
CA LEU A 227 -13.00 -17.49 -5.06
C LEU A 227 -12.96 -17.27 -3.53
N ALA A 228 -11.84 -16.75 -2.99
CA ALA A 228 -11.74 -16.44 -1.57
C ALA A 228 -12.76 -15.37 -1.16
N SER A 229 -12.90 -14.31 -1.95
CA SER A 229 -13.88 -13.24 -1.74
C SER A 229 -15.33 -13.70 -1.88
N MET A 230 -15.62 -14.84 -2.51
CA MET A 230 -16.94 -15.48 -2.52
C MET A 230 -17.11 -16.51 -1.38
N GLY A 231 -16.15 -16.63 -0.46
CA GLY A 231 -16.14 -17.66 0.57
C GLY A 231 -15.84 -19.07 0.05
N GLU A 232 -15.47 -19.24 -1.23
CA GLU A 232 -14.97 -20.49 -1.83
C GLU A 232 -13.49 -20.70 -1.49
N VAL A 233 -13.19 -20.84 -0.20
CA VAL A 233 -11.81 -20.84 0.31
C VAL A 233 -11.00 -22.06 -0.18
N ILE A 234 -11.59 -23.26 -0.18
CA ILE A 234 -10.88 -24.49 -0.61
C ILE A 234 -10.55 -24.48 -2.12
N PRO A 235 -11.49 -24.11 -3.02
CA PRO A 235 -11.17 -23.86 -4.42
C PRO A 235 -10.07 -22.81 -4.61
N SER A 236 -10.12 -21.70 -3.87
CA SER A 236 -9.07 -20.65 -3.90
C SER A 236 -7.69 -21.23 -3.57
N ILE A 237 -7.57 -21.95 -2.45
CA ILE A 237 -6.32 -22.62 -2.04
C ILE A 237 -5.80 -23.57 -3.13
N THR A 238 -6.70 -24.27 -3.83
CA THR A 238 -6.33 -25.20 -4.92
C THR A 238 -5.67 -24.47 -6.08
N VAL A 239 -6.22 -23.31 -6.47
CA VAL A 239 -5.63 -22.45 -7.51
C VAL A 239 -4.29 -21.90 -7.05
N LEU A 240 -4.18 -21.35 -5.84
CA LEU A 240 -2.93 -20.84 -5.29
C LEU A 240 -1.83 -21.92 -5.25
N LYS A 241 -2.17 -23.16 -4.87
CA LYS A 241 -1.23 -24.30 -4.91
C LYS A 241 -0.76 -24.61 -6.34
N LYS A 242 -1.61 -24.41 -7.36
CA LYS A 242 -1.20 -24.55 -8.77
C LYS A 242 -0.20 -23.45 -9.15
N ILE A 243 -0.46 -22.21 -8.77
CA ILE A 243 0.45 -21.08 -9.03
C ILE A 243 1.84 -21.34 -8.42
N ILE A 244 1.91 -21.76 -7.15
CA ILE A 244 3.20 -22.09 -6.49
C ILE A 244 3.96 -23.22 -7.20
N ARG A 245 3.26 -24.18 -7.83
CA ARG A 245 3.94 -25.25 -8.59
C ARG A 245 4.56 -24.72 -9.88
N LEU A 246 3.97 -23.70 -10.49
CA LEU A 246 4.47 -23.06 -11.70
C LEU A 246 5.60 -22.06 -11.37
N ASN A 247 5.44 -21.31 -10.29
CA ASN A 247 6.38 -20.31 -9.80
C ASN A 247 6.56 -20.46 -8.28
N SER A 248 7.58 -21.21 -7.86
CA SER A 248 7.80 -21.50 -6.43
C SER A 248 8.33 -20.31 -5.63
N ASN A 249 8.78 -19.25 -6.31
CA ASN A 249 9.36 -18.07 -5.71
C ASN A 249 8.37 -16.90 -5.64
N ASN A 250 7.07 -17.12 -5.87
CA ASN A 250 6.11 -16.04 -5.70
C ASN A 250 5.76 -15.82 -4.22
N SER A 251 6.37 -14.79 -3.63
CA SER A 251 6.17 -14.38 -2.24
C SER A 251 4.72 -13.98 -1.93
N ASN A 252 4.02 -13.28 -2.82
CA ASN A 252 2.59 -12.96 -2.66
C ASN A 252 1.73 -14.22 -2.49
N ILE A 253 1.94 -15.23 -3.33
CA ILE A 253 1.13 -16.46 -3.28
C ILE A 253 1.41 -17.27 -2.03
N ILE A 254 2.66 -17.29 -1.57
CA ILE A 254 2.99 -17.89 -0.29
C ILE A 254 2.23 -17.16 0.84
N THR A 255 2.15 -15.83 0.80
CA THR A 255 1.43 -15.05 1.83
C THR A 255 -0.09 -15.24 1.76
N ASP A 256 -0.69 -15.33 0.57
CA ASP A 256 -2.11 -15.67 0.40
C ASP A 256 -2.42 -17.07 0.96
N LEU A 257 -1.52 -18.05 0.76
CA LEU A 257 -1.66 -19.37 1.38
C LEU A 257 -1.47 -19.35 2.90
N VAL A 258 -0.60 -18.49 3.43
CA VAL A 258 -0.48 -18.29 4.89
C VAL A 258 -1.79 -17.73 5.44
N LYS A 259 -2.36 -16.70 4.81
CA LYS A 259 -3.67 -16.12 5.16
C LYS A 259 -4.77 -17.18 5.21
N LEU A 260 -4.82 -18.05 4.20
CA LEU A 260 -5.87 -19.06 4.08
C LEU A 260 -5.55 -20.40 4.80
N SER A 261 -4.39 -20.50 5.47
CA SER A 261 -3.93 -21.76 6.08
C SER A 261 -4.85 -22.28 7.19
N SER A 262 -5.56 -21.39 7.89
CA SER A 262 -6.51 -21.78 8.93
C SER A 262 -7.75 -22.53 8.40
N TYR A 263 -7.98 -22.52 7.08
CA TYR A 263 -9.11 -23.18 6.44
C TYR A 263 -8.77 -24.55 5.83
N ASP A 264 -7.49 -24.92 5.73
CA ASP A 264 -7.04 -26.22 5.19
C ASP A 264 -5.94 -26.81 6.07
N THR A 265 -6.26 -27.88 6.80
CA THR A 265 -5.31 -28.57 7.70
C THR A 265 -4.08 -29.13 6.98
N LYS A 266 -4.11 -29.26 5.64
CA LYS A 266 -2.96 -29.66 4.84
C LYS A 266 -1.94 -28.52 4.65
N LEU A 267 -2.32 -27.28 4.92
CA LEU A 267 -1.43 -26.13 4.92
C LEU A 267 -0.79 -25.98 6.29
N ASN A 268 0.54 -25.88 6.32
CA ASN A 268 1.28 -25.58 7.55
C ASN A 268 1.80 -24.14 7.47
N PRO A 269 1.24 -23.19 8.25
CA PRO A 269 1.63 -21.78 8.18
C PRO A 269 3.11 -21.56 8.51
N LYS A 270 3.69 -22.31 9.47
CA LYS A 270 5.12 -22.24 9.80
C LYS A 270 6.00 -22.62 8.62
N LYS A 271 5.63 -23.68 7.90
CA LYS A 271 6.37 -24.15 6.70
C LYS A 271 6.26 -23.15 5.56
N LEU A 272 5.06 -22.63 5.30
CA LEU A 272 4.83 -21.60 4.28
C LEU A 272 5.62 -20.33 4.60
N PHE A 273 5.56 -19.85 5.83
CA PHE A 273 6.34 -18.68 6.27
C PHE A 273 7.84 -18.90 6.14
N LYS A 274 8.36 -20.09 6.51
CA LYS A 274 9.77 -20.44 6.26
C LYS A 274 10.14 -20.39 4.78
N ASN A 275 9.24 -20.79 3.88
CA ASN A 275 9.47 -20.69 2.44
C ASN A 275 9.47 -19.22 1.99
N PHE A 276 8.54 -18.40 2.50
CA PHE A 276 8.53 -16.96 2.25
C PHE A 276 9.87 -16.32 2.64
N CYS A 277 10.38 -16.59 3.84
CA CYS A 277 11.68 -16.05 4.27
C CYS A 277 12.83 -16.46 3.34
N LYS A 278 12.82 -17.68 2.80
CA LYS A 278 13.83 -18.12 1.83
C LYS A 278 13.76 -17.33 0.54
N VAL A 279 12.56 -17.11 0.00
CA VAL A 279 12.35 -16.32 -1.22
C VAL A 279 12.87 -14.90 -1.00
N MET A 280 12.42 -14.23 0.06
CA MET A 280 12.85 -12.85 0.36
C MET A 280 14.37 -12.73 0.56
N ASN A 281 15.02 -13.71 1.18
CA ASN A 281 16.48 -13.69 1.36
C ASN A 281 17.25 -13.90 0.05
N CYS A 282 16.71 -14.68 -0.90
CA CYS A 282 17.31 -14.83 -2.22
C CYS A 282 17.20 -13.53 -3.04
N ASP A 283 16.10 -12.80 -2.90
CA ASP A 283 15.85 -11.57 -3.66
C ASP A 283 16.69 -10.38 -3.15
N GLN A 284 17.07 -10.38 -1.88
CA GLN A 284 17.72 -9.23 -1.25
C GLN A 284 19.24 -9.10 -1.50
N ASN A 285 19.92 -10.04 -2.19
CA ASN A 285 21.38 -10.03 -2.42
C ASN A 285 22.15 -9.46 -1.21
N ILE A 286 21.88 -10.02 -0.03
CA ILE A 286 22.34 -9.47 1.25
C ILE A 286 23.87 -9.48 1.25
N PRO A 287 24.55 -8.31 1.30
CA PRO A 287 25.99 -8.26 1.45
C PRO A 287 26.39 -8.99 2.74
N GLU A 288 27.52 -9.69 2.74
CA GLU A 288 28.05 -10.27 3.97
C GLU A 288 28.07 -9.20 5.06
N ARG A 289 27.42 -9.50 6.20
CA ARG A 289 27.38 -8.63 7.37
C ARG A 289 28.82 -8.23 7.70
N CYS A 290 29.14 -6.94 7.57
CA CYS A 290 30.23 -6.39 8.37
C CYS A 290 29.83 -6.57 9.84
N GLU A 291 30.60 -7.36 10.56
CA GLU A 291 30.28 -7.89 11.89
C GLU A 291 30.01 -6.81 12.96
N GLU A 292 29.38 -7.24 14.06
CA GLU A 292 29.32 -6.61 15.40
C GLU A 292 28.30 -5.50 15.71
N ASN A 293 27.18 -5.34 14.98
CA ASN A 293 26.07 -4.55 15.54
C ASN A 293 25.11 -5.43 16.35
N PRO A 294 24.79 -5.09 17.63
CA PRO A 294 23.84 -5.85 18.41
C PRO A 294 22.46 -5.81 17.74
N CYS A 295 21.72 -6.92 17.84
CA CYS A 295 20.42 -7.05 17.20
C CYS A 295 19.48 -5.96 17.72
N GLN A 296 19.01 -5.08 16.83
CA GLN A 296 18.07 -4.02 17.16
C GLN A 296 16.73 -4.63 17.62
N GLU A 297 16.35 -4.41 18.87
CA GLU A 297 15.04 -4.83 19.37
C GLU A 297 13.94 -4.02 18.68
N ILE A 298 12.90 -4.71 18.21
CA ILE A 298 11.73 -4.10 17.57
C ILE A 298 10.46 -4.43 18.37
N ILE A 299 9.67 -3.38 18.57
CA ILE A 299 8.31 -3.44 19.10
C ILE A 299 7.38 -2.96 17.99
N ALA A 300 6.49 -3.84 17.53
CA ALA A 300 5.43 -3.50 16.59
C ALA A 300 4.13 -3.17 17.34
N LEU A 301 3.53 -2.04 17.01
CA LEU A 301 2.17 -1.68 17.43
C LEU A 301 1.19 -1.98 16.30
N MET A 302 0.10 -2.67 16.63
CA MET A 302 -1.01 -2.95 15.71
C MET A 302 -2.35 -2.58 16.37
N GLY A 303 -3.35 -2.26 15.55
CA GLY A 303 -4.72 -2.04 16.01
C GLY A 303 -5.62 -3.21 15.65
N PHE A 304 -6.50 -3.63 16.57
CA PHE A 304 -7.66 -4.44 16.21
C PHE A 304 -8.69 -3.57 15.51
N GLY A 305 -8.55 -3.39 14.19
CA GLY A 305 -9.31 -2.40 13.42
C GLY A 305 -9.13 -0.99 13.99
N ARG A 306 -10.23 -0.23 14.14
CA ARG A 306 -10.22 1.14 14.70
C ARG A 306 -10.22 1.17 16.24
N ALA A 307 -9.29 0.44 16.87
CA ALA A 307 -9.22 0.30 18.33
C ALA A 307 -8.53 1.46 19.07
N GLY A 308 -7.89 2.40 18.37
CA GLY A 308 -7.22 3.54 18.99
C GLY A 308 -5.70 3.39 19.15
N ALA A 309 -5.05 2.55 18.33
CA ALA A 309 -3.59 2.38 18.33
C ALA A 309 -2.81 3.70 18.23
N LEU A 310 -3.31 4.68 17.45
CA LEU A 310 -2.68 6.00 17.34
C LEU A 310 -2.59 6.75 18.67
N PHE A 311 -3.60 6.61 19.54
CA PHE A 311 -3.51 7.20 20.87
C PHE A 311 -2.38 6.55 21.68
N PHE A 312 -2.28 5.22 21.69
CA PHE A 312 -1.19 4.56 22.41
C PHE A 312 0.18 4.93 21.83
N HIS A 313 0.31 4.99 20.50
CA HIS A 313 1.53 5.48 19.86
C HIS A 313 1.94 6.86 20.39
N SER A 314 0.99 7.79 20.49
CA SER A 314 1.26 9.15 20.96
C SER A 314 1.78 9.22 22.41
N LEU A 315 1.61 8.17 23.21
CA LEU A 315 2.18 8.07 24.56
C LEU A 315 3.65 7.62 24.53
N ILE A 316 4.03 6.85 23.50
CA ILE A 316 5.41 6.38 23.28
C ILE A 316 6.26 7.46 22.61
N ASP A 317 5.64 8.32 21.81
CA ASP A 317 6.28 9.39 21.04
C ASP A 317 7.09 10.39 21.86
N GLY A 318 6.77 10.58 23.14
CA GLY A 318 7.54 11.42 24.05
C GLY A 318 8.68 10.69 24.77
N ASN A 319 8.78 9.36 24.66
CA ASN A 319 9.70 8.56 25.46
C ASN A 319 11.14 8.67 24.93
N PRO A 320 12.11 9.16 25.73
CA PRO A 320 13.50 9.33 25.30
C PRO A 320 14.26 8.00 25.15
N ASN A 321 13.73 6.90 25.71
CA ASN A 321 14.35 5.58 25.72
C ASN A 321 13.77 4.66 24.65
N VAL A 322 13.18 5.22 23.58
CA VAL A 322 12.62 4.49 22.45
C VAL A 322 12.91 5.24 21.15
N LEU A 323 13.35 4.52 20.12
CA LEU A 323 13.45 5.07 18.77
C LEU A 323 12.09 4.96 18.10
N THR A 324 11.41 6.08 17.88
CA THR A 324 10.10 6.05 17.21
C THR A 324 9.93 7.24 16.27
N LEU A 325 9.02 7.06 15.33
CA LEU A 325 8.63 8.02 14.30
C LEU A 325 7.12 8.23 14.46
N PRO A 326 6.59 9.42 14.16
CA PRO A 326 5.16 9.65 13.98
C PRO A 326 4.47 8.55 13.14
N GLY A 327 3.95 7.50 13.80
CA GLY A 327 3.75 6.22 13.11
C GLY A 327 2.66 6.20 12.06
N TYR A 328 1.76 7.18 12.08
CA TYR A 328 0.74 7.32 11.05
C TYR A 328 1.32 7.73 9.69
N PHE A 329 2.52 8.33 9.67
CA PHE A 329 3.12 8.91 8.49
C PHE A 329 4.25 8.07 7.89
N PHE A 330 4.68 6.99 8.56
CA PHE A 330 5.68 6.01 8.08
C PHE A 330 5.07 4.61 7.90
N LYS A 331 4.01 4.52 7.10
CA LYS A 331 3.34 3.25 6.77
C LYS A 331 3.89 2.64 5.49
N GLY A 332 3.79 1.31 5.35
CA GLY A 332 3.96 0.62 4.07
C GLY A 332 5.40 0.26 3.74
N TRP A 333 6.35 0.56 4.63
CA TRP A 333 7.77 0.31 4.40
C TRP A 333 8.08 -1.13 3.98
N PHE A 334 7.35 -2.11 4.54
CA PHE A 334 7.53 -3.54 4.28
C PHE A 334 6.64 -4.08 3.15
N GLY A 335 5.98 -3.22 2.37
CA GLY A 335 5.17 -3.65 1.22
C GLY A 335 6.01 -4.19 0.08
N GLU A 336 5.39 -5.00 -0.79
CA GLU A 336 6.04 -5.80 -1.84
C GLU A 336 7.08 -5.03 -2.68
N ASN A 337 6.68 -3.90 -3.25
CA ASN A 337 7.51 -3.17 -4.22
C ASN A 337 8.13 -1.89 -3.63
N VAL A 338 8.04 -1.71 -2.32
CA VAL A 338 8.44 -0.45 -1.67
C VAL A 338 9.95 -0.29 -1.64
N TRP A 339 10.67 -1.38 -1.33
CA TRP A 339 12.13 -1.34 -1.35
C TRP A 339 12.66 -1.12 -2.75
N GLU A 340 12.13 -1.79 -3.77
CA GLU A 340 12.57 -1.62 -5.16
C GLU A 340 12.45 -0.18 -5.66
N LEU A 341 11.38 0.52 -5.24
CA LEU A 341 11.15 1.92 -5.57
C LEU A 341 12.24 2.84 -4.96
N ILE A 342 12.68 2.53 -3.74
CA ILE A 342 13.52 3.41 -2.93
C ILE A 342 15.01 3.04 -3.00
N ALA A 343 15.31 1.77 -3.26
CA ALA A 343 16.66 1.21 -3.24
C ALA A 343 17.61 2.09 -4.07
N PRO A 344 18.80 2.41 -3.53
CA PRO A 344 19.78 3.21 -4.25
C PRO A 344 20.57 2.35 -5.23
N ASN A 345 21.01 2.95 -6.33
CA ASN A 345 22.09 2.39 -7.13
C ASN A 345 23.42 2.68 -6.41
N THR A 346 23.93 1.72 -5.66
CA THR A 346 25.13 1.91 -4.81
C THR A 346 26.42 2.17 -5.59
N ARG A 347 26.40 2.01 -6.92
CA ARG A 347 27.52 2.36 -7.82
C ARG A 347 27.66 3.88 -8.02
N GLU A 348 26.62 4.65 -7.74
CA GLU A 348 26.66 6.11 -7.90
C GLU A 348 27.36 6.75 -6.70
N SER A 349 28.37 7.59 -6.93
CA SER A 349 29.15 8.22 -5.85
C SER A 349 28.30 9.02 -4.83
N ASN A 350 27.14 9.54 -5.26
CA ASN A 350 26.18 10.30 -4.46
C ASN A 350 24.95 9.48 -4.01
N TRP A 351 24.96 8.15 -4.14
CA TRP A 351 23.80 7.28 -3.85
C TRP A 351 23.20 7.50 -2.46
N LYS A 352 24.04 7.84 -1.47
CA LYS A 352 23.61 8.11 -0.09
C LYS A 352 22.71 9.34 0.00
N LYS A 353 23.03 10.40 -0.75
CA LYS A 353 22.20 11.61 -0.83
C LYS A 353 20.91 11.34 -1.58
N ILE A 354 21.00 10.61 -2.71
CA ILE A 354 19.83 10.20 -3.50
C ILE A 354 18.86 9.38 -2.65
N LEU A 355 19.36 8.44 -1.83
CA LEU A 355 18.53 7.65 -0.92
C LEU A 355 17.82 8.54 0.11
N ALA A 356 18.54 9.50 0.71
CA ALA A 356 17.96 10.44 1.66
C ALA A 356 16.84 11.28 1.03
N ASP A 357 17.04 11.75 -0.21
CA ASP A 357 16.02 12.47 -0.99
C ASP A 357 14.81 11.57 -1.29
N LYS A 358 15.04 10.35 -1.80
CA LYS A 358 13.97 9.38 -2.06
C LYS A 358 13.12 9.10 -0.81
N ILE A 359 13.72 8.94 0.36
CA ILE A 359 13.00 8.71 1.61
C ILE A 359 12.11 9.92 1.94
N CYS A 360 12.65 11.13 1.89
CA CYS A 360 11.90 12.35 2.17
C CYS A 360 10.77 12.61 1.16
N ASP A 361 10.96 12.26 -0.11
CA ASP A 361 9.97 12.49 -1.16
C ASP A 361 8.82 11.49 -1.13
N ASN A 362 9.12 10.22 -0.85
CA ASN A 362 8.16 9.12 -0.84
C ASN A 362 7.41 9.01 0.50
N PHE A 363 8.03 9.42 1.60
CA PHE A 363 7.42 9.50 2.92
C PHE A 363 7.32 10.95 3.39
N GLU A 364 7.02 11.90 2.48
CA GLU A 364 6.89 13.32 2.82
C GLU A 364 5.94 13.58 4.02
N PRO A 365 4.77 12.89 4.14
CA PRO A 365 3.92 13.01 5.33
C PRO A 365 4.65 12.82 6.66
N GLN A 366 5.74 12.04 6.69
CA GLN A 366 6.56 11.78 7.89
C GLN A 366 7.23 13.04 8.43
N PHE A 367 7.48 14.01 7.56
CA PHE A 367 8.14 15.27 7.87
C PHE A 367 7.18 16.45 7.85
N ASN A 368 6.10 16.36 7.07
CA ASN A 368 5.15 17.45 6.89
C ASN A 368 3.70 16.93 6.95
N ALA A 369 3.05 17.14 8.08
CA ALA A 369 1.64 16.79 8.28
C ALA A 369 0.67 17.62 7.41
N ASN A 370 1.12 18.67 6.71
CA ASN A 370 0.31 19.36 5.68
C ASN A 370 0.47 18.78 4.28
N SER A 371 1.26 17.71 4.10
CA SER A 371 1.50 17.13 2.79
C SER A 371 0.17 16.71 2.13
N LYS A 372 0.04 17.07 0.85
CA LYS A 372 -1.04 16.59 -0.03
C LYS A 372 -0.62 15.34 -0.80
N ARG A 373 0.47 14.68 -0.40
CA ARG A 373 0.86 13.37 -0.93
C ARG A 373 0.33 12.28 -0.01
N ASN A 374 0.01 11.14 -0.60
CA ASN A 374 -0.25 9.93 0.16
C ASN A 374 1.07 9.23 0.50
N VAL A 375 1.09 8.53 1.63
CA VAL A 375 2.17 7.58 1.94
C VAL A 375 2.14 6.41 0.96
N ILE A 376 3.27 5.73 0.77
CA ILE A 376 3.31 4.49 0.00
C ILE A 376 2.37 3.44 0.61
N GLY A 377 1.70 2.67 -0.25
CA GLY A 377 0.69 1.67 0.10
C GLY A 377 -0.73 2.16 -0.21
N ASN A 378 -1.74 1.35 0.14
CA ASN A 378 -3.15 1.67 -0.07
C ASN A 378 -3.82 1.98 1.29
N PRO A 379 -3.65 3.19 1.86
CA PRO A 379 -4.07 3.46 3.22
C PRO A 379 -5.59 3.59 3.31
N GLN A 380 -6.24 2.60 3.96
CA GLN A 380 -7.68 2.66 4.26
C GLN A 380 -8.59 2.88 3.02
N GLY A 381 -8.21 2.29 1.87
CA GLY A 381 -8.90 2.52 0.59
C GLY A 381 -8.50 3.85 -0.06
N HIS A 382 -9.46 4.58 -0.63
CA HIS A 382 -9.24 5.83 -1.38
C HIS A 382 -9.09 7.09 -0.49
N THR A 383 -8.39 7.01 0.66
CA THR A 383 -8.20 8.23 1.46
C THR A 383 -7.29 9.22 0.73
N ASN A 384 -7.85 10.39 0.39
CA ASN A 384 -7.09 11.50 -0.18
C ASN A 384 -6.32 12.20 0.94
N TRP A 385 -5.00 12.22 0.83
CA TRP A 385 -4.07 12.98 1.68
C TRP A 385 -4.08 12.51 3.13
N LEU A 386 -3.46 11.35 3.38
CA LEU A 386 -3.34 10.78 4.72
C LEU A 386 -2.90 11.81 5.79
N ALA A 387 -2.00 12.72 5.44
CA ALA A 387 -1.52 13.76 6.34
C ALA A 387 -2.55 14.88 6.61
N ASN A 388 -3.48 15.14 5.69
CA ASN A 388 -4.39 16.27 5.77
C ASN A 388 -5.84 15.79 5.95
N GLY A 389 -6.23 15.49 7.20
CA GLY A 389 -7.62 15.13 7.53
C GLY A 389 -7.79 14.16 8.70
N LEU A 390 -6.70 13.59 9.20
CA LEU A 390 -6.74 12.50 10.17
C LEU A 390 -6.30 12.92 11.58
N GLY A 391 -6.72 12.12 12.56
CA GLY A 391 -6.82 12.49 13.97
C GLY A 391 -5.54 12.83 14.73
N PHE A 392 -4.37 12.87 14.11
CA PHE A 392 -3.08 13.12 14.77
C PHE A 392 -2.18 14.08 13.97
N THR A 393 -2.78 14.87 13.08
CA THR A 393 -2.06 15.81 12.22
C THR A 393 -1.98 17.20 12.83
N LYS A 394 -2.90 17.50 13.76
CA LYS A 394 -2.98 18.75 14.52
C LYS A 394 -2.30 18.62 15.88
N MET A 395 -1.60 19.68 16.28
CA MET A 395 -0.74 19.75 17.46
C MET A 395 -1.02 21.01 18.28
N GLY A 396 -0.63 20.98 19.55
CA GLY A 396 -0.67 22.11 20.47
C GLY A 396 -2.05 22.39 21.08
N PRO A 397 -2.13 23.32 22.04
CA PRO A 397 -3.31 23.53 22.88
C PRO A 397 -4.53 24.05 22.11
N ASN A 398 -4.31 24.78 21.01
CA ASN A 398 -5.37 25.34 20.17
C ASN A 398 -5.62 24.53 18.89
N HIS A 399 -4.88 23.42 18.68
CA HIS A 399 -5.03 22.53 17.52
C HIS A 399 -4.89 23.22 16.15
N SER A 400 -4.23 24.36 16.12
CA SER A 400 -3.96 25.15 14.92
C SER A 400 -2.60 24.84 14.31
N ASN A 401 -1.73 24.13 15.04
CA ASN A 401 -0.42 23.76 14.57
C ASN A 401 -0.44 22.38 13.94
N VAL A 402 0.53 22.10 13.09
CA VAL A 402 0.77 20.76 12.54
C VAL A 402 2.24 20.38 12.74
N LEU A 403 2.56 19.10 12.60
CA LEU A 403 3.94 18.65 12.62
C LEU A 403 4.63 18.99 11.30
N VAL A 404 5.61 19.89 11.34
CA VAL A 404 6.50 20.21 10.21
C VAL A 404 7.94 20.15 10.72
N LEU A 405 8.76 19.34 10.06
CA LEU A 405 10.14 19.05 10.41
C LEU A 405 11.05 19.45 9.25
N ASP A 406 12.22 20.01 9.57
CA ASP A 406 13.23 20.37 8.58
C ASP A 406 13.93 19.11 8.06
N GLN A 407 13.64 18.74 6.82
CA GLN A 407 14.24 17.58 6.17
C GLN A 407 15.76 17.70 6.02
N THR A 408 16.33 18.92 6.02
CA THR A 408 17.77 19.15 5.86
C THR A 408 18.56 18.48 6.99
N ASP A 409 18.13 18.67 8.23
CA ASP A 409 18.76 18.07 9.41
C ASP A 409 18.69 16.55 9.34
N PHE A 410 17.51 15.98 9.03
CA PHE A 410 17.36 14.54 8.86
C PHE A 410 18.27 13.98 7.77
N LYS A 411 18.29 14.59 6.58
CA LYS A 411 19.12 14.16 5.45
C LYS A 411 20.60 14.18 5.83
N GLN A 412 21.06 15.22 6.54
CA GLN A 412 22.44 15.30 7.00
C GLN A 412 22.78 14.17 7.97
N GLN A 413 21.96 13.93 9.00
CA GLN A 413 22.21 12.86 9.97
C GLN A 413 22.12 11.47 9.34
N PHE A 414 21.18 11.26 8.43
CA PHE A 414 21.01 9.99 7.73
C PHE A 414 22.22 9.70 6.81
N VAL A 415 22.67 10.69 6.04
CA VAL A 415 23.88 10.55 5.19
C VAL A 415 25.14 10.33 6.03
N GLU A 416 25.25 10.96 7.21
CA GLU A 416 26.36 10.74 8.14
C GLU A 416 26.40 9.28 8.60
N LEU A 417 25.27 8.74 9.05
CA LEU A 417 25.15 7.34 9.47
C LEU A 417 25.44 6.35 8.33
N LEU A 418 25.16 6.74 7.08
CA LEU A 418 25.44 5.91 5.92
C LEU A 418 26.92 5.86 5.53
N LYS A 419 27.80 6.74 6.04
CA LYS A 419 29.21 6.80 5.59
C LYS A 419 29.95 5.48 5.71
N SER A 420 29.67 4.70 6.75
CA SER A 420 30.28 3.38 6.99
C SER A 420 29.69 2.25 6.14
N TYR A 421 28.73 2.55 5.26
CA TYR A 421 28.06 1.56 4.42
C TYR A 421 28.46 1.73 2.95
N ASP A 422 29.00 0.66 2.35
CA ASP A 422 29.26 0.58 0.92
C ASP A 422 27.99 0.26 0.13
N SER A 423 27.09 -0.52 0.75
CA SER A 423 25.75 -0.85 0.27
C SER A 423 24.76 -0.90 1.43
N ILE A 424 23.46 -0.88 1.13
CA ILE A 424 22.41 -0.92 2.16
C ILE A 424 21.22 -1.78 1.73
N ASP A 425 20.65 -2.51 2.68
CA ASP A 425 19.42 -3.30 2.52
C ASP A 425 18.20 -2.61 3.18
N GLN A 426 17.00 -3.16 2.95
CA GLN A 426 15.74 -2.61 3.48
C GLN A 426 15.76 -2.51 5.01
N LYS A 427 16.29 -3.53 5.67
CA LYS A 427 16.36 -3.65 7.13
C LYS A 427 17.26 -2.58 7.73
N SER A 428 18.50 -2.48 7.28
CA SER A 428 19.47 -1.51 7.79
C SER A 428 19.00 -0.09 7.51
N CYS A 429 18.41 0.15 6.34
CA CYS A 429 17.83 1.45 5.99
C CYS A 429 16.70 1.85 6.97
N PHE A 430 15.78 0.92 7.26
CA PHE A 430 14.72 1.13 8.24
C PHE A 430 15.27 1.55 9.62
N GLU A 431 16.28 0.83 10.12
CA GLU A 431 16.90 1.11 11.42
C GLU A 431 17.63 2.46 11.43
N LEU A 432 18.35 2.78 10.35
CA LEU A 432 19.05 4.05 10.21
C LEU A 432 18.10 5.25 10.09
N ILE A 433 16.92 5.09 9.48
CA ILE A 433 15.90 6.16 9.45
C ILE A 433 15.48 6.54 10.88
N HIS A 434 15.19 5.54 11.72
CA HIS A 434 14.80 5.78 13.12
C HIS A 434 15.92 6.45 13.92
N LYS A 435 17.17 6.00 13.73
CA LYS A 435 18.35 6.58 14.37
C LYS A 435 18.58 8.03 13.92
N ALA A 436 18.57 8.29 12.61
CA ALA A 436 18.75 9.63 12.04
C ALA A 436 17.68 10.60 12.52
N PHE A 437 16.42 10.17 12.54
CA PHE A 437 15.31 10.96 13.02
C PHE A 437 15.46 11.34 14.50
N ASN A 438 15.88 10.39 15.35
CA ASN A 438 16.14 10.64 16.75
C ASN A 438 17.28 11.67 16.95
N ILE A 439 18.39 11.53 16.21
CA ILE A 439 19.52 12.47 16.30
C ILE A 439 19.09 13.88 15.83
N ALA A 440 18.41 13.97 14.68
CA ALA A 440 18.02 15.24 14.08
C ALA A 440 17.05 16.03 14.98
N TYR A 441 16.01 15.38 15.51
CA TYR A 441 14.90 16.11 16.12
C TYR A 441 14.80 15.99 17.64
N ARG A 442 15.17 14.83 18.22
CA ARG A 442 15.13 14.65 19.68
C ARG A 442 16.43 15.07 20.35
N LYS A 443 17.53 15.15 19.60
CA LYS A 443 18.87 15.54 20.08
C LYS A 443 19.37 14.70 21.26
N THR A 444 18.84 13.48 21.42
CA THR A 444 19.29 12.53 22.45
C THR A 444 20.56 11.84 21.95
N PRO A 445 21.71 11.98 22.62
CA PRO A 445 22.94 11.33 22.19
C PRO A 445 22.82 9.81 22.37
N ILE A 446 22.64 9.09 21.26
CA ILE A 446 22.59 7.62 21.21
C ILE A 446 23.89 7.01 21.79
N LEU A 447 25.01 7.73 21.62
CA LEU A 447 26.36 7.31 22.02
C LEU A 447 26.63 7.30 23.54
N LYS A 448 25.69 7.78 24.39
CA LYS A 448 25.87 7.81 25.86
C LYS A 448 25.08 6.73 26.62
N GLN A 449 24.31 5.90 25.93
CA GLN A 449 23.51 4.84 26.57
C GLN A 449 24.25 3.49 26.50
N SER A 450 24.19 2.73 27.60
CA SER A 450 24.81 1.39 27.72
C SER A 450 24.14 0.32 26.87
N THR A 451 22.95 0.60 26.32
CA THR A 451 22.11 -0.31 25.53
C THR A 451 21.42 0.47 24.41
N ILE A 452 21.32 -0.10 23.21
CA ILE A 452 20.59 0.51 22.10
C ILE A 452 19.09 0.51 22.42
N PRO A 453 18.38 1.66 22.40
CA PRO A 453 16.94 1.68 22.63
C PRO A 453 16.17 0.88 21.59
N PRO A 454 15.05 0.23 21.95
CA PRO A 454 14.22 -0.48 20.99
C PRO A 454 13.60 0.49 19.98
N ILE A 455 13.35 0.01 18.76
CA ILE A 455 12.52 0.71 17.79
C ILE A 455 11.07 0.37 18.07
N PHE A 456 10.24 1.40 18.20
CA PHE A 456 8.79 1.26 18.28
C PHE A 456 8.17 1.67 16.93
N TYR A 457 7.67 0.67 16.21
CA TYR A 457 7.10 0.83 14.88
C TYR A 457 5.61 0.55 14.88
N HIS A 458 4.82 1.45 14.34
CA HIS A 458 3.39 1.25 14.18
C HIS A 458 3.08 0.69 12.79
N LEU A 459 2.85 -0.61 12.76
CA LEU A 459 2.46 -1.32 11.56
C LEU A 459 0.95 -1.08 11.33
N HIS A 460 0.64 0.02 10.65
CA HIS A 460 -0.71 0.55 10.55
C HIS A 460 -1.55 -0.16 9.47
N ASN A 461 -2.49 -1.01 9.87
CA ASN A 461 -3.35 -1.82 8.97
C ASN A 461 -2.55 -2.50 7.84
N PRO A 462 -1.58 -3.37 8.17
CA PRO A 462 -0.79 -4.08 7.17
C PRO A 462 -1.59 -5.20 6.53
N ASP A 463 -1.28 -5.49 5.28
CA ASP A 463 -1.71 -6.75 4.66
C ASP A 463 -0.86 -7.94 5.16
N TYR A 464 -1.12 -9.13 4.62
CA TYR A 464 -0.38 -10.34 5.00
C TYR A 464 1.04 -10.36 4.45
N PHE A 465 1.30 -9.68 3.32
CA PHE A 465 2.64 -9.58 2.76
C PHE A 465 3.50 -8.68 3.64
N GLU A 466 3.02 -7.49 3.98
CA GLU A 466 3.71 -6.54 4.86
C GLU A 466 4.06 -7.18 6.21
N GLN A 467 3.13 -7.93 6.79
CA GLN A 467 3.39 -8.71 8.02
C GLN A 467 4.46 -9.76 7.80
N ALA A 468 4.36 -10.56 6.74
CA ALA A 468 5.34 -11.61 6.46
C ALA A 468 6.75 -11.02 6.24
N ASN A 469 6.87 -9.94 5.46
CA ASN A 469 8.14 -9.26 5.19
C ASN A 469 8.72 -8.59 6.44
N PHE A 470 7.86 -7.99 7.29
CA PHE A 470 8.30 -7.46 8.57
C PHE A 470 8.86 -8.59 9.48
N PHE A 471 8.13 -9.69 9.64
CA PHE A 471 8.54 -10.79 10.52
C PHE A 471 9.69 -11.63 9.95
N SER A 472 9.90 -11.64 8.63
CA SER A 472 11.08 -12.30 8.04
C SER A 472 12.37 -11.56 8.43
N GLN A 473 12.30 -10.24 8.55
CA GLN A 473 13.42 -9.38 8.95
C GLN A 473 13.57 -9.28 10.47
N TYR A 474 12.46 -9.40 11.21
CA TYR A 474 12.40 -9.29 12.68
C TYR A 474 11.59 -10.44 13.33
N PRO A 475 12.12 -11.68 13.31
CA PRO A 475 11.41 -12.85 13.83
C PRO A 475 11.13 -12.79 15.34
N GLU A 476 11.95 -12.06 16.10
CA GLU A 476 11.80 -11.89 17.55
C GLU A 476 11.05 -10.60 17.94
N ALA A 477 10.42 -9.91 16.98
CA ALA A 477 9.66 -8.69 17.28
C ALA A 477 8.53 -8.97 18.28
N LYS A 478 8.40 -8.08 19.27
CA LYS A 478 7.22 -8.04 20.16
C LYS A 478 6.09 -7.33 19.43
N VAL A 479 4.88 -7.89 19.43
CA VAL A 479 3.72 -7.29 18.77
C VAL A 479 2.66 -6.95 19.82
N LEU A 480 2.37 -5.66 19.99
CA LEU A 480 1.32 -5.18 20.85
C LEU A 480 0.09 -4.79 20.03
N TYR A 481 -1.02 -5.49 20.24
CA TYR A 481 -2.32 -5.08 19.73
C TYR A 481 -3.01 -4.15 20.73
N ILE A 482 -3.53 -3.04 20.22
CA ILE A 482 -4.56 -2.27 20.94
C ILE A 482 -5.91 -2.87 20.61
N MET A 483 -6.61 -3.30 21.66
CA MET A 483 -7.91 -3.95 21.63
C MET A 483 -8.98 -2.96 22.09
N ARG A 484 -10.18 -3.10 21.53
CA ARG A 484 -11.40 -2.38 21.94
C ARG A 484 -12.55 -3.35 21.82
N HIS A 485 -13.67 -3.11 22.51
CA HIS A 485 -14.90 -3.87 22.28
C HIS A 485 -15.20 -4.01 20.77
N PRO A 486 -15.22 -5.23 20.18
CA PRO A 486 -15.28 -5.42 18.73
C PRO A 486 -16.43 -4.71 18.02
N ILE A 487 -17.63 -4.72 18.61
CA ILE A 487 -18.81 -4.06 18.02
C ILE A 487 -18.67 -2.53 18.04
N GLN A 488 -18.27 -1.92 19.16
CA GLN A 488 -18.05 -0.48 19.23
C GLN A 488 -16.91 -0.02 18.31
N MET A 489 -15.87 -0.86 18.17
CA MET A 489 -14.79 -0.65 17.21
C MET A 489 -15.33 -0.64 15.78
N LEU A 490 -16.14 -1.63 15.40
CA LEU A 490 -16.79 -1.72 14.09
C LEU A 490 -17.70 -0.52 13.84
N GLU A 491 -18.60 -0.18 14.77
CA GLU A 491 -19.48 0.99 14.66
C GLU A 491 -18.65 2.27 14.44
N SER A 492 -17.54 2.42 15.17
CA SER A 492 -16.62 3.54 14.99
C SER A 492 -15.88 3.51 13.66
N TRP A 493 -15.60 2.35 13.10
CA TRP A 493 -14.93 2.22 11.82
C TRP A 493 -15.90 2.57 10.68
N LEU A 494 -17.15 2.11 10.77
CA LEU A 494 -18.17 2.21 9.73
C LEU A 494 -18.94 3.54 9.73
N ALA A 495 -18.88 4.33 10.81
CA ALA A 495 -19.70 5.53 10.98
C ALA A 495 -19.67 6.52 9.79
N GLU A 496 -18.50 6.75 9.20
CA GLU A 496 -18.36 7.70 8.08
C GLU A 496 -18.97 7.18 6.78
N GLU A 497 -18.69 5.93 6.42
CA GLU A 497 -19.27 5.27 5.24
C GLU A 497 -20.79 5.14 5.35
N TYR A 498 -21.26 4.79 6.56
CA TYR A 498 -22.69 4.67 6.84
C TYR A 498 -23.40 6.02 6.77
N ALA A 499 -22.73 7.11 7.16
CA ALA A 499 -23.25 8.47 6.98
C ALA A 499 -23.28 8.89 5.49
N HIS A 500 -22.34 8.43 4.66
CA HIS A 500 -22.35 8.71 3.22
C HIS A 500 -23.55 8.09 2.48
N PHE A 501 -24.03 6.91 2.91
CA PHE A 501 -25.28 6.34 2.41
C PHE A 501 -26.50 7.24 2.61
N GLN A 502 -26.45 8.16 3.58
CA GLN A 502 -27.54 9.10 3.83
C GLN A 502 -27.56 10.26 2.83
N ASN A 503 -26.42 10.56 2.19
CA ASN A 503 -26.19 11.79 1.43
C ASN A 503 -25.82 11.58 -0.06
N SER A 504 -25.49 10.35 -0.48
CA SER A 504 -25.09 10.05 -1.87
C SER A 504 -26.29 9.89 -2.81
N SER A 505 -26.27 10.58 -3.96
CA SER A 505 -27.26 10.41 -5.03
C SER A 505 -26.84 9.40 -6.11
N TYR A 506 -25.60 8.90 -6.10
CA TYR A 506 -25.05 8.03 -7.14
C TYR A 506 -25.23 6.54 -6.81
N VAL A 507 -25.88 5.81 -7.72
CA VAL A 507 -26.25 4.39 -7.56
C VAL A 507 -25.03 3.48 -7.41
N ASN A 508 -24.00 3.67 -8.23
CA ASN A 508 -22.83 2.80 -8.26
C ASN A 508 -22.01 2.85 -6.97
N HIS A 509 -22.04 3.99 -6.26
CA HIS A 509 -21.39 4.10 -4.96
C HIS A 509 -22.03 3.19 -3.91
N HIS A 510 -23.32 2.85 -4.02
CA HIS A 510 -23.99 2.04 -3.00
C HIS A 510 -23.48 0.60 -2.96
N SER A 511 -23.21 -0.03 -4.10
CA SER A 511 -22.64 -1.39 -4.14
C SER A 511 -21.24 -1.43 -3.51
N ILE A 512 -20.41 -0.43 -3.86
CA ILE A 512 -19.03 -0.32 -3.35
C ILE A 512 -19.01 -0.03 -1.86
N LEU A 513 -19.83 0.93 -1.41
CA LEU A 513 -19.94 1.27 0.00
C LEU A 513 -20.45 0.06 0.80
N TYR A 514 -21.40 -0.70 0.25
CA TYR A 514 -21.88 -1.93 0.90
C TYR A 514 -20.77 -2.98 0.98
N HIS A 515 -20.05 -3.21 -0.12
CA HIS A 515 -18.89 -4.10 -0.17
C HIS A 515 -17.83 -3.70 0.88
N SER A 516 -17.48 -2.41 0.98
CA SER A 516 -16.55 -1.89 2.00
C SER A 516 -17.02 -2.16 3.44
N ILE A 517 -18.32 -1.97 3.72
CA ILE A 517 -18.90 -2.23 5.04
C ILE A 517 -18.74 -3.71 5.41
N VAL A 518 -19.16 -4.62 4.54
CA VAL A 518 -19.10 -6.06 4.83
C VAL A 518 -17.66 -6.57 4.92
N ASP A 519 -16.76 -6.04 4.10
CA ASP A 519 -15.33 -6.37 4.13
C ASP A 519 -14.68 -5.99 5.46
N ARG A 520 -15.06 -4.86 6.07
CA ARG A 520 -14.57 -4.46 7.40
C ARG A 520 -15.08 -5.39 8.51
N ILE A 521 -16.31 -5.89 8.40
CA ILE A 521 -16.86 -6.88 9.33
C ILE A 521 -16.09 -8.20 9.19
N ILE A 522 -15.92 -8.70 7.97
CA ILE A 522 -15.17 -9.93 7.67
C ILE A 522 -13.70 -9.80 8.12
N SER A 523 -13.05 -8.68 7.81
CA SER A 523 -11.66 -8.41 8.23
C SER A 523 -11.51 -8.40 9.74
N SER A 524 -12.52 -7.95 10.48
CA SER A 524 -12.51 -7.94 11.93
C SER A 524 -12.57 -9.35 12.53
N LEU A 525 -13.29 -10.28 11.90
CA LEU A 525 -13.26 -11.70 12.26
C LEU A 525 -11.90 -12.33 11.92
N ASN A 526 -11.33 -11.97 10.75
CA ASN A 526 -10.06 -12.53 10.25
C ASN A 526 -8.85 -12.26 11.16
N PHE A 527 -8.87 -11.25 12.02
CA PHE A 527 -7.85 -11.10 13.07
C PHE A 527 -7.71 -12.35 13.95
N SER A 528 -8.79 -13.10 14.16
CA SER A 528 -8.79 -14.36 14.94
C SER A 528 -8.33 -15.59 14.14
N TYR A 529 -8.17 -15.42 12.83
CA TYR A 529 -7.68 -16.43 11.89
C TYR A 529 -6.24 -16.11 11.43
N ASN A 530 -5.60 -15.07 11.96
CA ASN A 530 -4.27 -14.69 11.52
C ASN A 530 -3.18 -15.55 12.19
N PRO A 531 -2.51 -16.48 11.46
CA PRO A 531 -1.48 -17.33 12.05
C PRO A 531 -0.29 -16.56 12.62
N PHE A 532 -0.03 -15.32 12.19
CA PHE A 532 1.05 -14.50 12.74
C PHE A 532 0.91 -14.21 14.24
N ASN A 533 -0.31 -14.26 14.78
CA ASN A 533 -0.56 -14.09 16.21
C ASN A 533 0.10 -15.20 17.06
N ASP A 534 0.27 -16.41 16.49
CA ASP A 534 0.90 -17.55 17.17
C ASP A 534 2.38 -17.74 16.80
N LEU A 535 2.82 -17.12 15.71
CA LEU A 535 4.20 -17.23 15.23
C LEU A 535 5.16 -16.26 15.93
N THR A 536 4.63 -15.27 16.63
CA THR A 536 5.38 -14.11 17.16
C THR A 536 5.03 -13.86 18.62
N HIS A 537 5.75 -12.94 19.26
CA HIS A 537 5.46 -12.51 20.63
C HIS A 537 4.29 -11.52 20.68
N THR A 538 3.11 -11.96 20.22
CA THR A 538 1.90 -11.14 20.12
C THR A 538 1.10 -11.12 21.42
N ARG A 539 0.74 -9.91 21.91
CA ARG A 539 -0.18 -9.69 23.03
C ARG A 539 -1.11 -8.52 22.76
N GLY A 540 -2.31 -8.53 23.34
CA GLY A 540 -3.26 -7.43 23.24
C GLY A 540 -3.55 -6.73 24.56
N VAL A 541 -3.81 -5.43 24.50
CA VAL A 541 -4.18 -4.59 25.65
C VAL A 541 -5.42 -3.78 25.31
N LYS A 542 -6.37 -3.69 26.25
CA LYS A 542 -7.57 -2.88 26.06
C LYS A 542 -7.26 -1.38 26.12
N ILE A 543 -7.79 -0.63 25.17
CA ILE A 543 -7.72 0.84 25.18
C ILE A 543 -8.42 1.42 26.41
N GLU A 544 -9.47 0.76 26.88
CA GLU A 544 -10.24 1.12 28.07
C GLU A 544 -9.38 0.97 29.34
N ASP A 545 -8.56 -0.07 29.43
CA ASP A 545 -7.66 -0.28 30.57
C ASP A 545 -6.54 0.76 30.60
N ILE A 546 -5.97 1.10 29.43
CA ILE A 546 -4.99 2.19 29.31
C ILE A 546 -5.62 3.53 29.72
N LYS A 547 -6.84 3.82 29.28
CA LYS A 547 -7.49 5.11 29.54
C LYS A 547 -7.97 5.28 30.98
N ARG A 548 -8.59 4.25 31.57
CA ARG A 548 -9.21 4.33 32.90
C ARG A 548 -8.24 4.07 34.06
N LYS A 549 -7.19 3.26 33.82
CA LYS A 549 -6.27 2.77 34.86
C LYS A 549 -4.82 2.93 34.42
N SER A 550 -4.50 4.10 33.85
CA SER A 550 -3.19 4.40 33.27
C SER A 550 -2.03 4.21 34.25
N VAL A 551 -2.20 4.67 35.50
CA VAL A 551 -1.17 4.57 36.56
C VAL A 551 -0.88 3.13 36.95
N GLU A 552 -1.88 2.25 36.92
CA GLU A 552 -1.72 0.81 37.22
C GLU A 552 -1.12 0.06 36.03
N ASN A 553 -1.63 0.34 34.82
CA ASN A 553 -1.39 -0.52 33.65
C ASN A 553 -0.17 -0.10 32.80
N LEU A 554 0.12 1.20 32.66
CA LEU A 554 1.24 1.65 31.82
C LEU A 554 2.62 1.15 32.30
N PRO A 555 2.92 1.05 33.61
CA PRO A 555 4.18 0.48 34.07
C PRO A 555 4.35 -0.98 33.65
N ILE A 556 3.27 -1.77 33.69
CA ILE A 556 3.27 -3.18 33.29
C ILE A 556 3.49 -3.31 31.78
N ILE A 557 2.80 -2.47 31.00
CA ILE A 557 2.98 -2.41 29.55
C ILE A 557 4.42 -1.99 29.22
N ALA A 558 4.95 -0.95 29.86
CA ALA A 558 6.32 -0.49 29.67
C ALA A 558 7.36 -1.59 29.97
N ALA A 559 7.18 -2.32 31.08
CA ALA A 559 8.03 -3.44 31.43
C ALA A 559 8.00 -4.56 30.38
N TRP A 560 6.82 -4.92 29.86
CA TRP A 560 6.69 -5.91 28.79
C TRP A 560 7.36 -5.45 27.48
N LEU A 561 7.18 -4.16 27.14
CA LEU A 561 7.83 -3.55 25.99
C LEU A 561 9.37 -3.50 26.14
N GLY A 562 9.91 -3.58 27.35
CA GLY A 562 11.34 -3.44 27.62
C GLY A 562 11.80 -1.98 27.69
N ILE A 563 10.90 -1.07 28.07
CA ILE A 563 11.18 0.37 28.15
C ILE A 563 10.95 0.85 29.59
N SER A 564 11.61 1.93 29.97
CA SER A 564 11.40 2.53 31.30
C SER A 564 10.00 3.13 31.42
N ASP A 565 9.39 3.00 32.60
CA ASP A 565 8.21 3.77 32.99
C ASP A 565 8.58 5.25 33.15
N HIS A 566 8.51 6.00 32.05
CA HIS A 566 8.93 7.39 31.98
C HIS A 566 7.70 8.31 32.05
N PRO A 567 7.78 9.51 32.69
CA PRO A 567 6.63 10.43 32.81
C PRO A 567 5.98 10.83 31.48
N SER A 568 6.69 10.72 30.35
CA SER A 568 6.14 10.96 29.01
C SER A 568 5.08 9.94 28.60
N LEU A 569 5.08 8.72 29.15
CA LEU A 569 4.05 7.71 28.87
C LEU A 569 2.64 8.17 29.29
N TYR A 570 2.57 9.17 30.16
CA TYR A 570 1.35 9.77 30.66
C TYR A 570 0.99 11.07 29.92
N LYS A 571 1.70 11.36 28.81
CA LYS A 571 1.49 12.54 27.98
C LYS A 571 1.34 12.12 26.52
N SER A 572 0.26 12.54 25.89
CA SER A 572 0.06 12.37 24.45
C SER A 572 0.76 13.52 23.73
N GLU A 573 2.07 13.40 23.52
CA GLU A 573 2.92 14.48 22.99
C GLU A 573 4.07 13.96 22.12
N PHE A 574 4.51 14.82 21.20
CA PHE A 574 5.70 14.59 20.39
C PHE A 574 6.50 15.88 20.26
N LEU A 575 7.82 15.83 20.54
CA LEU A 575 8.71 17.00 20.60
C LEU A 575 8.12 18.14 21.46
N ASN A 576 7.62 17.81 22.65
CA ASN A 576 6.96 18.72 23.60
C ASN A 576 5.70 19.42 23.06
N LYS A 577 5.11 18.92 21.96
CA LYS A 577 3.84 19.39 21.44
C LYS A 577 2.78 18.34 21.68
N GLN A 578 1.70 18.72 22.35
CA GLN A 578 0.58 17.84 22.61
C GLN A 578 -0.10 17.43 21.29
N TYR A 579 -0.35 16.14 21.12
CA TYR A 579 -1.19 15.65 20.04
C TYR A 579 -2.65 16.01 20.28
N SER A 580 -3.38 16.18 19.19
CA SER A 580 -4.81 16.46 19.26
C SER A 580 -5.60 15.73 18.22
N ARG A 581 -6.79 15.26 18.64
CA ARG A 581 -7.69 14.51 17.78
C ARG A 581 -8.96 15.28 17.49
N PRO A 582 -9.25 15.62 16.22
CA PRO A 582 -10.61 15.95 15.79
C PRO A 582 -11.55 14.77 16.09
N SER A 583 -12.66 15.07 16.75
CA SER A 583 -13.77 14.14 16.99
C SER A 583 -15.03 14.72 16.36
N ALA A 584 -15.79 13.89 15.66
CA ALA A 584 -17.06 14.31 15.06
C ALA A 584 -18.13 14.61 16.12
N SER A 585 -18.04 13.94 17.29
CA SER A 585 -19.04 14.00 18.35
C SER A 585 -18.62 14.88 19.54
N PHE A 586 -17.36 15.33 19.57
CA PHE A 586 -16.82 16.07 20.71
C PHE A 586 -15.88 17.16 20.21
N ASP A 587 -16.04 18.36 20.76
CA ASP A 587 -15.00 19.37 20.67
C ASP A 587 -13.78 18.85 21.41
N GLN A 588 -12.71 18.54 20.65
CA GLN A 588 -11.35 18.31 21.12
C GLN A 588 -11.19 17.13 22.10
N ILE A 589 -10.60 16.02 21.63
CA ILE A 589 -10.22 14.90 22.49
C ILE A 589 -8.70 14.90 22.67
N THR A 590 -8.25 14.89 23.93
CA THR A 590 -6.83 14.89 24.29
C THR A 590 -6.49 13.81 25.32
N GLY A 591 -5.37 13.13 25.13
CA GLY A 591 -4.82 12.24 26.15
C GLY A 591 -5.79 11.12 26.58
N PHE A 592 -5.92 10.94 27.90
CA PHE A 592 -6.68 9.89 28.55
C PHE A 592 -8.20 10.13 28.60
N ASP A 593 -8.73 11.13 27.88
CA ASP A 593 -10.16 11.39 27.78
C ASP A 593 -10.96 10.14 27.38
N THR A 594 -11.94 9.77 28.18
CA THR A 594 -12.74 8.55 28.01
C THR A 594 -14.01 8.76 27.18
N ARG A 595 -14.41 9.99 26.84
CA ARG A 595 -15.67 10.26 26.11
C ARG A 595 -15.77 9.49 24.80
N SER A 596 -14.66 9.38 24.05
CA SER A 596 -14.60 8.59 22.80
C SER A 596 -14.83 7.08 22.96
N ILE A 597 -14.62 6.55 24.18
CA ILE A 597 -14.82 5.13 24.50
C ILE A 597 -16.14 4.92 25.25
N ASP A 598 -16.59 5.90 26.04
CA ASP A 598 -17.83 5.84 26.82
C ASP A 598 -19.07 6.09 25.96
N VAL A 599 -18.96 6.97 24.96
CA VAL A 599 -20.06 7.32 24.07
C VAL A 599 -19.80 6.71 22.70
N PRO A 600 -20.52 5.62 22.34
CA PRO A 600 -20.39 5.04 21.01
C PRO A 600 -20.87 6.05 19.95
N PRO A 601 -20.32 6.02 18.73
CA PRO A 601 -20.59 6.99 17.65
C PRO A 601 -22.02 6.93 17.06
N GLY A 602 -22.94 6.25 17.74
CA GLY A 602 -24.27 5.88 17.25
C GLY A 602 -24.39 4.37 17.04
N ARG A 603 -25.64 3.85 17.03
CA ARG A 603 -25.92 2.44 16.75
C ARG A 603 -26.16 2.23 15.26
N ILE A 604 -25.24 1.52 14.61
CA ILE A 604 -25.37 1.10 13.20
C ILE A 604 -26.11 -0.23 13.11
N PHE A 605 -25.80 -1.14 14.04
CA PHE A 605 -26.36 -2.49 14.07
C PHE A 605 -27.66 -2.51 14.88
N GLY A 606 -28.69 -3.17 14.35
CA GLY A 606 -29.93 -3.41 15.08
C GLY A 606 -29.76 -4.50 16.15
N GLU A 607 -30.77 -4.67 17.02
CA GLU A 607 -30.72 -5.62 18.14
C GLU A 607 -30.37 -7.06 17.72
N ARG A 608 -30.94 -7.54 16.61
CA ARG A 608 -30.66 -8.87 16.08
C ARG A 608 -29.21 -8.97 15.59
N ASP A 609 -28.76 -7.95 14.85
CA ASP A 609 -27.39 -7.88 14.33
C ASP A 609 -26.37 -7.91 15.48
N ILE A 610 -26.65 -7.19 16.56
CA ILE A 610 -25.81 -7.18 17.76
C ILE A 610 -25.75 -8.59 18.38
N ILE A 611 -26.88 -9.29 18.51
CA ILE A 611 -26.87 -10.67 19.03
C ILE A 611 -26.02 -11.59 18.16
N ILE A 612 -26.11 -11.46 16.83
CA ILE A 612 -25.29 -12.24 15.91
C ILE A 612 -23.81 -11.90 16.12
N LEU A 613 -23.44 -10.62 16.07
CA LEU A 613 -22.05 -10.17 16.21
C LEU A 613 -21.47 -10.48 17.59
N GLU A 614 -22.22 -10.32 18.68
CA GLU A 614 -21.79 -10.71 20.04
C GLU A 614 -21.51 -12.21 20.13
N THR A 615 -22.30 -13.02 19.43
CA THR A 615 -22.12 -14.47 19.41
C THR A 615 -20.88 -14.84 18.59
N LEU A 616 -20.69 -14.24 17.41
CA LEU A 616 -19.51 -14.49 16.57
C LEU A 616 -18.21 -13.97 17.21
N PHE A 617 -18.23 -12.80 17.85
CA PHE A 617 -17.08 -12.25 18.58
C PHE A 617 -16.92 -12.80 20.00
N TRP A 618 -17.76 -13.73 20.44
CA TRP A 618 -17.78 -14.22 21.82
C TRP A 618 -16.40 -14.66 22.34
N PRO A 619 -15.55 -15.40 21.57
CA PRO A 619 -14.22 -15.78 22.08
C PRO A 619 -13.33 -14.57 22.44
N ILE A 620 -13.38 -13.49 21.66
CA ILE A 620 -12.65 -12.24 21.99
C ILE A 620 -13.30 -11.55 23.19
N LEU A 621 -14.64 -11.48 23.20
CA LEU A 621 -15.38 -10.84 24.29
C LEU A 621 -15.12 -11.53 25.63
N GLU A 622 -15.02 -12.85 25.64
CA GLU A 622 -14.73 -13.66 26.83
C GLU A 622 -13.31 -13.40 27.34
N ILE A 623 -12.27 -13.58 26.50
CA ILE A 623 -10.87 -13.48 26.96
C ILE A 623 -10.49 -12.08 27.43
N TYR A 624 -11.14 -11.03 26.89
CA TYR A 624 -10.92 -9.63 27.30
C TYR A 624 -11.92 -9.13 28.35
N LYS A 625 -12.83 -10.01 28.83
CA LYS A 625 -13.85 -9.71 29.84
C LYS A 625 -14.79 -8.55 29.43
N TYR A 626 -15.17 -8.51 28.16
CA TYR A 626 -16.22 -7.61 27.65
C TYR A 626 -17.63 -8.17 27.83
N THR A 627 -17.76 -9.47 28.15
CA THR A 627 -19.05 -10.13 28.32
C THR A 627 -19.08 -11.00 29.57
N ASN A 628 -20.28 -11.12 30.16
CA ASN A 628 -20.59 -12.06 31.22
C ASN A 628 -21.34 -13.31 30.70
N ILE A 629 -21.49 -13.43 29.36
CA ILE A 629 -22.14 -14.60 28.74
C ILE A 629 -21.29 -15.84 29.04
N THR A 630 -21.87 -16.78 29.77
CA THR A 630 -21.24 -18.08 30.05
C THR A 630 -21.14 -18.93 28.80
N ARG A 631 -20.21 -19.90 28.78
CA ARG A 631 -20.07 -20.85 27.66
C ARG A 631 -21.37 -21.60 27.33
N ASN A 632 -22.19 -21.92 28.33
CA ASN A 632 -23.51 -22.55 28.12
C ASN A 632 -24.50 -21.62 27.42
N GLN A 633 -24.53 -20.34 27.80
CA GLN A 633 -25.37 -19.33 27.13
C GLN A 633 -24.86 -19.06 25.71
N PHE A 634 -23.54 -19.00 25.50
CA PHE A 634 -22.92 -18.90 24.19
C PHE A 634 -23.34 -20.07 23.29
N THR A 635 -23.20 -21.32 23.72
CA THR A 635 -23.62 -22.48 22.92
C THR A 635 -25.10 -22.45 22.55
N LYS A 636 -25.96 -21.95 23.45
CA LYS A 636 -27.39 -21.75 23.14
C LYS A 636 -27.58 -20.66 22.08
N LYS A 637 -26.97 -19.48 22.27
CA LYS A 637 -27.01 -18.37 21.31
C LYS A 637 -26.47 -18.78 19.94
N LEU A 638 -25.38 -19.56 19.90
CA LEU A 638 -24.79 -20.06 18.66
C LEU A 638 -25.80 -20.89 17.85
N LYS A 639 -26.56 -21.76 18.51
CA LYS A 639 -27.66 -22.51 17.85
C LYS A 639 -28.79 -21.58 17.39
N THR A 640 -29.14 -20.58 18.20
CA THR A 640 -30.19 -19.61 17.89
C THR A 640 -29.88 -18.76 16.65
N ILE A 641 -28.63 -18.31 16.48
CA ILE A 641 -28.29 -17.39 15.39
C ILE A 641 -28.14 -18.06 14.02
N ARG A 642 -27.96 -19.39 13.94
CA ARG A 642 -27.72 -20.08 12.66
C ARG A 642 -28.74 -19.73 11.56
N PRO A 643 -30.06 -19.84 11.79
CA PRO A 643 -31.04 -19.46 10.75
C PRO A 643 -31.03 -17.97 10.44
N TRP A 644 -30.59 -17.12 11.37
CA TRP A 644 -30.50 -15.67 11.12
C TRP A 644 -29.33 -15.30 10.21
N LEU A 645 -28.35 -16.20 10.04
CA LEU A 645 -27.23 -15.99 9.11
C LEU A 645 -27.64 -16.17 7.64
N ASP A 646 -28.81 -16.75 7.36
CA ASP A 646 -29.36 -16.84 6.00
C ASP A 646 -30.28 -15.64 5.66
N GLU A 647 -30.58 -14.79 6.65
CA GLU A 647 -31.46 -13.63 6.52
C GLU A 647 -30.64 -12.33 6.52
N PRO A 648 -31.01 -11.31 5.74
CA PRO A 648 -30.31 -10.02 5.76
C PRO A 648 -30.28 -9.43 7.15
N PHE A 649 -29.18 -8.80 7.52
CA PHE A 649 -29.03 -8.01 8.73
C PHE A 649 -29.90 -6.75 8.68
N GLN A 650 -30.24 -6.20 9.84
CA GLN A 650 -31.07 -4.99 9.92
C GLN A 650 -30.36 -3.78 9.30
N PHE A 651 -29.03 -3.69 9.37
CA PHE A 651 -28.29 -2.65 8.65
C PHE A 651 -28.40 -2.81 7.12
N GLU A 652 -28.50 -4.04 6.61
CA GLU A 652 -28.68 -4.30 5.18
C GLU A 652 -30.07 -3.93 4.71
N ASP A 653 -31.10 -4.22 5.51
CA ASP A 653 -32.48 -3.77 5.26
C ASP A 653 -32.55 -2.23 5.21
N TYR A 654 -31.82 -1.55 6.10
CA TYR A 654 -31.71 -0.10 6.07
C TYR A 654 -31.06 0.42 4.78
N ILE A 655 -29.93 -0.16 4.38
CA ILE A 655 -29.24 0.21 3.13
C ILE A 655 -30.19 -0.01 1.95
N GLN A 656 -30.80 -1.20 1.85
CA GLN A 656 -31.75 -1.54 0.78
C GLN A 656 -32.89 -0.52 0.72
N ALA A 657 -33.51 -0.17 1.86
CA ALA A 657 -34.61 0.80 1.91
C ALA A 657 -34.21 2.18 1.37
N LYS A 658 -32.95 2.59 1.54
CA LYS A 658 -32.42 3.86 1.00
C LYS A 658 -32.07 3.78 -0.49
N THR A 659 -31.71 2.61 -1.00
CA THR A 659 -31.28 2.41 -2.37
C THR A 659 -32.37 1.95 -3.34
N SER A 660 -33.54 1.50 -2.84
CA SER A 660 -34.64 0.95 -3.65
C SER A 660 -35.19 1.88 -4.75
N LYS A 661 -34.93 3.19 -4.70
CA LYS A 661 -35.31 4.13 -5.76
C LYS A 661 -34.48 4.00 -7.04
N ASN A 662 -33.37 3.25 -6.99
CA ASN A 662 -32.31 3.26 -7.99
C ASN A 662 -32.05 1.88 -8.64
N ASN A 663 -33.03 0.97 -8.65
CA ASN A 663 -32.92 -0.40 -9.19
C ASN A 663 -31.80 -1.28 -8.57
N PHE A 664 -31.17 -0.87 -7.46
CA PHE A 664 -30.21 -1.68 -6.72
C PHE A 664 -30.93 -2.69 -5.82
N SER A 665 -30.64 -3.97 -6.01
CA SER A 665 -31.11 -5.08 -5.17
C SER A 665 -29.92 -5.73 -4.48
N LEU A 666 -29.78 -5.45 -3.18
CA LEU A 666 -28.72 -5.95 -2.31
C LEU A 666 -28.81 -7.47 -2.17
N LYS A 667 -30.02 -8.01 -1.99
CA LYS A 667 -30.26 -9.47 -1.85
C LYS A 667 -29.80 -10.29 -3.05
N SER A 668 -29.84 -9.71 -4.25
CA SER A 668 -29.36 -10.35 -5.47
C SER A 668 -27.89 -10.04 -5.78
N SER A 669 -27.22 -9.24 -4.94
CA SER A 669 -25.81 -8.92 -5.13
C SER A 669 -24.91 -10.07 -4.66
N GLU A 670 -23.81 -10.28 -5.38
CA GLU A 670 -22.83 -11.31 -5.00
C GLU A 670 -22.08 -10.95 -3.72
N SER A 671 -21.92 -9.66 -3.43
CA SER A 671 -21.37 -9.17 -2.17
C SER A 671 -22.21 -9.60 -0.97
N HIS A 672 -23.54 -9.59 -1.09
CA HIS A 672 -24.44 -10.09 -0.05
C HIS A 672 -24.30 -11.60 0.15
N ALA A 673 -24.41 -12.38 -0.93
CA ALA A 673 -24.24 -13.82 -0.85
C ALA A 673 -22.89 -14.21 -0.22
N SER A 674 -21.82 -13.50 -0.61
CA SER A 674 -20.49 -13.69 -0.03
C SER A 674 -20.43 -13.36 1.46
N PHE A 675 -20.96 -12.20 1.87
CA PHE A 675 -20.94 -11.78 3.27
C PHE A 675 -21.58 -12.83 4.19
N HIS A 676 -22.78 -13.28 3.83
CA HIS A 676 -23.50 -14.31 4.59
C HIS A 676 -22.73 -15.63 4.63
N LYS A 677 -22.11 -16.03 3.52
CA LYS A 677 -21.27 -17.23 3.50
C LYS A 677 -20.05 -17.14 4.42
N HIS A 678 -19.40 -15.98 4.50
CA HIS A 678 -18.30 -15.77 5.45
C HIS A 678 -18.77 -15.86 6.92
N LEU A 679 -19.95 -15.32 7.23
CA LEU A 679 -20.52 -15.44 8.58
C LEU A 679 -20.88 -16.89 8.93
N ILE A 680 -21.40 -17.65 7.97
CA ILE A 680 -21.68 -19.07 8.13
C ILE A 680 -20.38 -19.85 8.37
N ASN A 681 -19.32 -19.59 7.60
CA ASN A 681 -18.01 -20.22 7.84
C ASN A 681 -17.45 -19.90 9.24
N ALA A 682 -17.64 -18.66 9.72
CA ALA A 682 -17.27 -18.27 11.07
C ALA A 682 -18.10 -19.01 12.13
N TRP A 683 -19.41 -19.14 11.90
CA TRP A 683 -20.31 -19.92 12.74
C TRP A 683 -19.92 -21.40 12.77
N GLU A 684 -19.60 -22.02 11.63
CA GLU A 684 -19.18 -23.42 11.55
C GLU A 684 -17.89 -23.65 12.34
N THR A 685 -16.94 -22.72 12.24
CA THR A 685 -15.69 -22.77 13.03
C THR A 685 -16.00 -22.79 14.53
N LEU A 686 -16.88 -21.89 14.99
CA LEU A 686 -17.29 -21.82 16.39
C LEU A 686 -18.11 -23.04 16.82
N SER A 687 -18.97 -23.57 15.95
CA SER A 687 -19.78 -24.76 16.22
C SER A 687 -18.90 -25.99 16.43
N ASN A 688 -17.84 -26.11 15.61
CA ASN A 688 -16.91 -27.24 15.65
C ASN A 688 -15.89 -27.16 16.77
N THR A 689 -15.37 -25.97 17.07
CA THR A 689 -14.21 -25.81 17.97
C THR A 689 -14.51 -25.03 19.26
N GLY A 690 -15.62 -24.28 19.28
CA GLY A 690 -15.97 -23.36 20.36
C GLY A 690 -15.09 -22.11 20.44
N THR A 691 -14.18 -21.89 19.49
CA THR A 691 -13.26 -20.74 19.48
C THR A 691 -12.70 -20.48 18.07
N TYR A 692 -11.70 -19.60 17.95
CA TYR A 692 -10.95 -19.36 16.71
C TYR A 692 -9.48 -19.79 16.86
N PRO A 693 -8.80 -20.18 15.76
CA PRO A 693 -7.49 -20.84 15.85
C PRO A 693 -6.37 -19.95 16.36
N HIS A 694 -6.40 -18.65 16.08
CA HIS A 694 -5.26 -17.74 16.30
C HIS A 694 -5.68 -16.47 17.06
N LEU A 695 -6.36 -16.62 18.20
CA LEU A 695 -6.81 -15.48 19.01
C LEU A 695 -5.64 -14.65 19.55
N ILE A 696 -5.79 -13.32 19.51
CA ILE A 696 -4.86 -12.37 20.13
C ILE A 696 -5.02 -12.46 21.66
N LYS A 697 -4.05 -13.08 22.34
CA LYS A 697 -4.08 -13.28 23.80
C LYS A 697 -3.85 -11.98 24.57
N PRO A 698 -4.55 -11.73 25.68
CA PRO A 698 -4.33 -10.53 26.48
C PRO A 698 -2.92 -10.53 27.10
N LEU A 699 -2.31 -9.34 27.17
CA LEU A 699 -1.24 -9.09 28.12
C LEU A 699 -1.84 -9.14 29.53
N VAL A 700 -1.16 -9.81 30.46
CA VAL A 700 -1.59 -9.83 31.85
C VAL A 700 -1.26 -8.47 32.45
N LEU A 701 -2.30 -7.71 32.80
CA LEU A 701 -2.25 -6.41 33.47
C LEU A 701 -2.68 -6.55 34.93
#